data_AF-A0A0U5CGM4-F1
#
_entry.id   AF-A0A0U5CGM4-F1
#
_cell.length_a   1.000
_cell.length_b   1.000
_cell.length_c   1.000
_cell.angle_alpha   90.00
_cell.angle_beta   90.00
_cell.angle_gamma   90.00
#
_symmetry.space_group_name_H-M   'P 1'
#
loop_
_entity.id
_entity.type
_entity.pdbx_description
1 polymer ?
#
loop_
_entity_poly.entity_id
_entity_poly.type
_entity_poly.pdbx_seq_one_letter_code
_entity_poly.pdbx_strand_id
1 'polypeptide(L)'
;MLETLELQVFPSSYNCISWSEDGEIAVATGEYVQVLTPKPPSGREANGASPHFLANDWHRTRFRANIFTINEWPVMYPQPRDQFSVGAEQSMSTVVSVSWSPPGLVKHRRSVLAVLTTNQVLSIYAYAGTKWTRVAIVNKALESHFGENVNPDTPKTRKTSIRSFTWTPPLIIPAQDQPHPGPESRWGIPFLAITTDANDVAFVQFHTSSGQQASSNILHCELVSVVSLHNAVSYDQKIQPASLFASALRSEIKILSLASGPWLYQAHQIAGSGAEMQEAGSGNDRPYKLSFHAEENKAVPFDPTDELQLTGPVEYVHEIGTRRISIAVGAVAALVTVNLSEDLYRGQAADGDVNSYIFPLSVDCTDPTGYERISGMTVAIQPESKTPVLHLGTIEGHGATKAFVYGGEADEPSRAPWKDQIEDIRERFDIDRDLGGLSVSRIRGLTSVQGIVATAVTLHPGDMVEYRSSAEDRLIILFSTSDGQLTQTEHVPFLRRNTTFSPEFLTKRRDVVLRYILRSGKEAKQALSSKVLYAAACCAIVQSQCLDLLSNAREVLESLASNHGVDLTDEIAKCSEPGSFIDAKPAELLDAANDNVFERCEICGSGIGWDSAQEAQCASGHVFVRCNLTVLAIQEPGISKFCSRCDSEYLDEDLIGTTSERELQPSCKTLSGIFDTCILCNGKFRP
;
A
#
# COMPACT_ATOMS: atom_id res chain seq x y z
N MET A 1 6.25 -23.76 0.72
CA MET A 1 7.41 -22.93 0.29
C MET A 1 6.96 -22.07 -0.88
N LEU A 2 7.38 -20.80 -0.94
CA LEU A 2 7.20 -19.95 -2.13
C LEU A 2 8.15 -20.41 -3.23
N GLU A 3 7.61 -20.84 -4.36
CA GLU A 3 8.40 -21.24 -5.53
C GLU A 3 8.95 -20.02 -6.28
N THR A 4 10.14 -20.18 -6.88
CA THR A 4 10.73 -19.21 -7.81
C THR A 4 9.77 -18.91 -8.96
N LEU A 5 9.68 -17.64 -9.36
CA LEU A 5 8.82 -17.20 -10.46
C LEU A 5 9.63 -16.84 -11.69
N GLU A 6 9.31 -17.48 -12.81
CA GLU A 6 9.85 -17.12 -14.11
C GLU A 6 8.81 -16.35 -14.94
N LEU A 7 9.21 -15.15 -15.38
CA LEU A 7 8.40 -14.23 -16.19
C LEU A 7 9.06 -14.04 -17.56
N GLN A 8 8.26 -14.14 -18.62
CA GLN A 8 8.70 -13.85 -19.99
C GLN A 8 8.67 -12.34 -20.26
N VAL A 9 9.54 -11.60 -19.58
CA VAL A 9 9.65 -10.14 -19.65
C VAL A 9 11.10 -9.73 -19.43
N PHE A 10 11.45 -8.53 -19.90
CA PHE A 10 12.74 -7.90 -19.61
C PHE A 10 12.54 -6.62 -18.78
N PRO A 11 13.32 -6.40 -17.71
CA PRO A 11 13.19 -5.21 -16.88
C PRO A 11 13.71 -3.96 -17.61
N SER A 12 12.96 -2.85 -17.53
CA SER A 12 13.34 -1.59 -18.20
C SER A 12 14.20 -0.65 -17.37
N SER A 13 14.34 -0.90 -16.06
CA SER A 13 15.06 -0.04 -15.14
C SER A 13 15.81 -0.83 -14.07
N TYR A 14 16.65 -0.12 -13.33
CA TYR A 14 17.15 -0.60 -12.06
C TYR A 14 16.06 -0.49 -10.99
N ASN A 15 16.17 -1.30 -9.95
CA ASN A 15 15.16 -1.49 -8.93
C ASN A 15 13.75 -1.70 -9.52
N CYS A 16 13.65 -2.57 -10.53
CA CYS A 16 12.45 -2.72 -11.36
C CYS A 16 11.25 -3.38 -10.68
N ILE A 17 11.35 -3.76 -9.40
CA ILE A 17 10.36 -4.57 -8.68
C ILE A 17 9.87 -3.84 -7.43
N SER A 18 8.59 -3.95 -7.12
CA SER A 18 8.01 -3.46 -5.87
C SER A 18 6.94 -4.43 -5.37
N TRP A 19 6.86 -4.62 -4.06
CA TRP A 19 5.93 -5.54 -3.41
C TRP A 19 5.02 -4.79 -2.42
N SER A 20 3.71 -4.90 -2.62
CA SER A 20 2.71 -4.30 -1.73
C SER A 20 2.54 -5.09 -0.44
N GLU A 21 2.09 -4.43 0.62
CA GLU A 21 1.64 -5.08 1.85
C GLU A 21 0.42 -6.00 1.64
N ASP A 22 -0.27 -5.84 0.50
CA ASP A 22 -1.37 -6.69 0.05
C ASP A 22 -0.90 -8.01 -0.58
N GLY A 23 0.42 -8.18 -0.76
CA GLY A 23 1.03 -9.38 -1.35
C GLY A 23 1.15 -9.34 -2.87
N GLU A 24 0.72 -8.26 -3.52
CA GLU A 24 0.86 -8.06 -4.97
C GLU A 24 2.25 -7.55 -5.33
N ILE A 25 2.85 -8.12 -6.38
CA ILE A 25 4.18 -7.73 -6.89
C ILE A 25 4.00 -7.01 -8.22
N ALA A 26 4.68 -5.89 -8.40
CA ALA A 26 4.76 -5.16 -9.66
C ALA A 26 6.19 -5.20 -10.21
N VAL A 27 6.31 -5.37 -11.52
CA VAL A 27 7.59 -5.35 -12.24
C VAL A 27 7.49 -4.38 -13.43
N ALA A 28 8.44 -3.45 -13.52
CA ALA A 28 8.60 -2.52 -14.64
C ALA A 28 9.20 -3.22 -15.88
N THR A 29 8.46 -3.30 -16.99
CA THR A 29 8.82 -4.09 -18.17
C THR A 29 8.62 -3.33 -19.49
N GLY A 30 9.50 -2.36 -19.73
CA GLY A 30 9.49 -1.57 -20.97
C GLY A 30 8.31 -0.62 -20.98
N GLU A 31 7.32 -0.86 -21.84
CA GLU A 31 6.08 -0.09 -21.89
C GLU A 31 4.95 -0.66 -21.00
N TYR A 32 5.17 -1.85 -20.45
CA TYR A 32 4.20 -2.54 -19.61
C TYR A 32 4.62 -2.51 -18.14
N VAL A 33 3.64 -2.75 -17.28
CA VAL A 33 3.86 -3.20 -15.93
C VAL A 33 3.24 -4.59 -15.80
N GLN A 34 4.04 -5.53 -15.32
CA GLN A 34 3.59 -6.89 -14.98
C GLN A 34 3.21 -6.91 -13.51
N VAL A 35 1.95 -7.24 -13.21
CA VAL A 35 1.45 -7.40 -11.84
C VAL A 35 1.17 -8.88 -11.56
N LEU A 36 1.68 -9.36 -10.43
CA LEU A 36 1.46 -10.69 -9.91
C LEU A 36 0.59 -10.57 -8.66
N THR A 37 -0.64 -11.08 -8.74
CA THR A 37 -1.57 -11.12 -7.62
C THR A 37 -1.63 -12.55 -7.09
N PRO A 38 -1.41 -12.80 -5.80
CA PRO A 38 -1.49 -14.14 -5.25
C PRO A 38 -2.93 -14.67 -5.38
N LYS A 39 -3.09 -15.83 -6.01
CA LYS A 39 -4.35 -16.56 -5.99
C LYS A 39 -4.48 -17.23 -4.63
N PRO A 40 -5.68 -17.25 -4.07
CA PRO A 40 -5.90 -17.99 -2.86
C PRO A 40 -5.82 -19.49 -3.27
N PRO A 41 -5.12 -20.38 -2.54
CA PRO A 41 -4.90 -21.77 -2.94
C PRO A 41 -6.23 -22.50 -3.16
N SER A 42 -6.55 -22.92 -4.39
CA SER A 42 -7.73 -23.78 -4.63
C SER A 42 -7.61 -24.99 -3.71
N GLY A 43 -8.66 -25.35 -2.95
CA GLY A 43 -8.66 -26.32 -1.83
C GLY A 43 -8.17 -27.74 -2.15
N ARG A 44 -6.93 -27.87 -2.60
CA ARG A 44 -6.16 -29.10 -2.74
C ARG A 44 -5.54 -29.42 -1.38
N GLU A 45 -6.38 -29.54 -0.36
CA GLU A 45 -6.01 -30.31 0.84
C GLU A 45 -6.19 -31.79 0.49
N ALA A 46 -5.36 -32.29 -0.42
CA ALA A 46 -5.21 -33.71 -0.66
C ALA A 46 -3.83 -34.11 -0.13
N ASN A 47 -3.84 -34.81 1.00
CA ASN A 47 -2.75 -35.62 1.55
C ASN A 47 -1.60 -34.87 2.22
N GLY A 48 -1.80 -34.32 3.42
CA GLY A 48 -0.79 -34.22 4.51
C GLY A 48 0.60 -33.63 4.20
N ALA A 49 0.82 -33.06 3.02
CA ALA A 49 2.07 -32.47 2.57
C ALA A 49 2.04 -30.96 2.87
N SER A 50 3.19 -30.42 3.26
CA SER A 50 3.34 -28.99 3.54
C SER A 50 2.79 -28.15 2.38
N PRO A 51 2.03 -27.07 2.62
CA PRO A 51 1.45 -26.27 1.54
C PRO A 51 2.56 -25.62 0.70
N HIS A 52 2.71 -26.06 -0.55
CA HIS A 52 3.56 -25.42 -1.56
C HIS A 52 2.74 -24.38 -2.31
N PHE A 53 3.25 -23.15 -2.40
CA PHE A 53 2.66 -22.09 -3.21
C PHE A 53 3.40 -22.05 -4.54
N LEU A 54 2.76 -22.60 -5.57
CA LEU A 54 3.38 -22.86 -6.86
C LEU A 54 3.35 -21.61 -7.75
N ALA A 55 4.19 -21.59 -8.78
CA ALA A 55 4.20 -20.49 -9.76
C ALA A 55 2.83 -20.25 -10.44
N ASN A 56 1.97 -21.28 -10.51
CA ASN A 56 0.60 -21.21 -11.06
C ASN A 56 -0.41 -20.56 -10.11
N ASP A 57 -0.05 -20.45 -8.83
CA ASP A 57 -0.86 -19.78 -7.80
C ASP A 57 -0.70 -18.26 -7.86
N TRP A 58 0.01 -17.72 -8.84
CA TRP A 58 0.00 -16.29 -9.16
C TRP A 58 -0.91 -16.00 -10.34
N HIS A 59 -1.82 -15.04 -10.16
CA HIS A 59 -2.56 -14.44 -11.27
C HIS A 59 -1.69 -13.37 -11.91
N ARG A 60 -1.37 -13.56 -13.19
CA ARG A 60 -0.47 -12.69 -13.94
C ARG A 60 -1.31 -11.73 -14.77
N THR A 61 -1.25 -10.45 -14.44
CA THR A 61 -1.88 -9.38 -15.25
C THR A 61 -0.80 -8.45 -15.78
N ARG A 62 -1.06 -7.86 -16.94
CA ARG A 62 -0.19 -6.83 -17.50
C ARG A 62 -1.04 -5.70 -18.04
N PHE A 63 -0.56 -4.48 -17.89
CA PHE A 63 -1.19 -3.31 -18.50
C PHE A 63 -0.12 -2.39 -19.07
N ARG A 64 -0.52 -1.61 -20.06
CA ARG A 64 0.37 -0.69 -20.78
C ARG A 64 0.35 0.67 -20.10
N ALA A 65 1.53 1.16 -19.71
CA ALA A 65 1.65 2.41 -18.94
C ALA A 65 1.94 3.64 -19.82
N ASN A 66 2.44 3.42 -21.04
CA ASN A 66 2.92 4.48 -21.94
C ASN A 66 1.83 5.11 -22.84
N ILE A 67 0.56 4.77 -22.65
CA ILE A 67 -0.55 5.34 -23.43
C ILE A 67 -1.12 6.54 -22.68
N PHE A 68 -0.97 7.74 -23.26
CA PHE A 68 -1.54 8.97 -22.73
C PHE A 68 -2.52 9.58 -23.73
N THR A 69 -3.62 10.13 -23.21
CA THR A 69 -4.50 11.00 -23.99
C THR A 69 -3.85 12.37 -24.15
N ILE A 70 -4.30 13.14 -25.15
CA ILE A 70 -3.79 14.51 -25.40
C ILE A 70 -3.99 15.46 -24.21
N ASN A 71 -4.99 15.19 -23.36
CA ASN A 71 -5.27 15.96 -22.15
C ASN A 71 -4.40 15.54 -20.95
N GLU A 72 -3.75 14.38 -21.03
CA GLU A 72 -2.86 13.86 -19.99
C GLU A 72 -1.40 14.18 -20.30
N TRP A 73 -1.04 14.14 -21.58
CA TRP A 73 0.28 14.55 -22.07
C TRP A 73 0.08 15.29 -23.40
N PRO A 74 0.09 16.64 -23.37
CA PRO A 74 -0.12 17.44 -24.56
C PRO A 74 1.09 17.36 -25.49
N VAL A 75 0.85 17.59 -26.78
CA VAL A 75 1.93 17.67 -27.78
C VAL A 75 2.85 18.84 -27.42
N MET A 76 4.12 18.54 -27.13
CA MET A 76 5.14 19.55 -26.87
C MET A 76 5.95 19.81 -28.14
N TYR A 77 6.13 21.10 -28.44
CA TYR A 77 7.02 21.53 -29.51
C TYR A 77 8.47 21.60 -29.01
N PRO A 78 9.47 21.44 -29.90
CA PRO A 78 10.89 21.49 -29.54
C PRO A 78 11.23 22.72 -28.68
N GLN A 79 11.73 22.49 -27.47
CA GLN A 79 12.13 23.56 -26.57
C GLN A 79 13.57 24.05 -26.86
N PRO A 80 13.93 25.28 -26.45
CA PRO A 80 15.31 25.76 -26.53
C PRO A 80 16.28 24.84 -25.79
N ARG A 81 17.57 24.84 -26.16
CA ARG A 81 18.62 24.00 -25.57
C ARG A 81 18.57 23.92 -24.04
N ASP A 82 18.41 25.06 -23.39
CA ASP A 82 18.44 25.17 -21.92
C ASP A 82 17.16 24.70 -21.24
N GLN A 83 16.15 24.31 -22.00
CA GLN A 83 14.84 23.84 -21.52
C GLN A 83 14.47 22.47 -22.13
N PHE A 84 15.24 22.03 -23.13
CA PHE A 84 15.04 20.78 -23.84
C PHE A 84 15.13 19.58 -22.91
N SER A 85 14.14 18.69 -23.01
CA SER A 85 14.14 17.43 -22.27
C SER A 85 13.85 16.28 -23.22
N VAL A 86 14.84 15.40 -23.44
CA VAL A 86 14.68 14.16 -24.22
C VAL A 86 13.52 13.33 -23.67
N GLY A 87 13.40 13.28 -22.34
CA GLY A 87 12.29 12.62 -21.67
C GLY A 87 10.97 13.24 -22.08
N ALA A 88 10.79 14.53 -21.83
CA ALA A 88 9.51 15.20 -22.08
C ALA A 88 9.13 15.17 -23.57
N GLU A 89 10.07 15.40 -24.49
CA GLU A 89 9.75 15.72 -25.89
C GLU A 89 9.90 14.54 -26.87
N GLN A 90 10.77 13.56 -26.59
CA GLN A 90 11.11 12.49 -27.54
C GLN A 90 10.92 11.08 -26.98
N SER A 91 10.48 10.96 -25.73
CA SER A 91 10.44 9.68 -25.06
C SER A 91 9.34 8.75 -25.60
N MET A 92 9.65 7.45 -25.64
CA MET A 92 8.67 6.37 -25.83
C MET A 92 7.85 6.06 -24.57
N SER A 93 8.06 6.82 -23.49
CA SER A 93 7.34 6.72 -22.22
C SER A 93 7.41 5.34 -21.56
N THR A 94 8.56 4.68 -21.68
CA THR A 94 8.87 3.44 -20.96
C THR A 94 8.86 3.64 -19.45
N VAL A 95 8.47 2.61 -18.70
CA VAL A 95 8.41 2.60 -17.25
C VAL A 95 9.82 2.60 -16.66
N VAL A 96 10.10 3.56 -15.79
CA VAL A 96 11.41 3.70 -15.12
C VAL A 96 11.37 3.37 -13.65
N SER A 97 10.23 3.54 -12.99
CA SER A 97 10.08 3.23 -11.57
C SER A 97 8.64 2.85 -11.25
N VAL A 98 8.49 1.88 -10.36
CA VAL A 98 7.21 1.40 -9.84
C VAL A 98 7.30 1.32 -8.33
N SER A 99 6.27 1.78 -7.61
CA SER A 99 6.21 1.61 -6.16
C SER A 99 4.77 1.57 -5.66
N TRP A 100 4.47 0.59 -4.82
CA TRP A 100 3.17 0.46 -4.17
C TRP A 100 3.01 1.46 -3.04
N SER A 101 1.82 2.05 -2.93
CA SER A 101 1.47 2.85 -1.78
C SER A 101 1.31 1.99 -0.52
N PRO A 102 1.42 2.60 0.67
CA PRO A 102 0.82 2.04 1.87
C PRO A 102 -0.67 1.72 1.63
N PRO A 103 -1.22 0.70 2.30
CA PRO A 103 -2.63 0.38 2.19
C PRO A 103 -3.50 1.52 2.75
N GLY A 104 -4.72 1.67 2.22
CA GLY A 104 -5.71 2.63 2.74
C GLY A 104 -6.36 3.56 1.72
N LEU A 105 -5.78 3.66 0.51
CA LEU A 105 -6.12 4.69 -0.47
C LEU A 105 -7.36 4.43 -1.33
N VAL A 106 -7.62 3.19 -1.74
CA VAL A 106 -8.75 2.86 -2.65
C VAL A 106 -9.77 1.95 -1.99
N LYS A 107 -10.81 1.53 -2.75
CA LYS A 107 -11.87 0.63 -2.27
C LYS A 107 -11.26 -0.57 -1.54
N HIS A 108 -11.87 -0.94 -0.41
CA HIS A 108 -11.39 -1.99 0.51
C HIS A 108 -9.99 -1.72 1.08
N ARG A 109 -9.58 -0.45 1.14
CA ARG A 109 -8.30 0.01 1.71
C ARG A 109 -7.09 -0.64 1.06
N ARG A 110 -7.18 -1.00 -0.21
CA ARG A 110 -6.06 -1.59 -0.96
C ARG A 110 -5.00 -0.54 -1.29
N SER A 111 -3.80 -1.02 -1.58
CA SER A 111 -2.73 -0.20 -2.13
C SER A 111 -3.01 0.21 -3.58
N VAL A 112 -2.41 1.32 -3.99
CA VAL A 112 -2.34 1.73 -5.40
C VAL A 112 -0.90 1.63 -5.90
N LEU A 113 -0.74 1.53 -7.22
CA LEU A 113 0.57 1.46 -7.84
C LEU A 113 0.93 2.80 -8.48
N ALA A 114 2.01 3.42 -8.01
CA ALA A 114 2.61 4.57 -8.66
C ALA A 114 3.59 4.09 -9.75
N VAL A 115 3.50 4.69 -10.93
CA VAL A 115 4.29 4.34 -12.11
C VAL A 115 4.85 5.62 -12.72
N LEU A 116 6.18 5.76 -12.70
CA LEU A 116 6.90 6.83 -13.38
C LEU A 116 7.39 6.35 -14.74
N THR A 117 7.15 7.14 -15.78
CA THR A 117 7.61 6.88 -17.14
C THR A 117 8.72 7.84 -17.57
N THR A 118 9.51 7.47 -18.57
CA THR A 118 10.65 8.24 -19.09
C THR A 118 10.28 9.64 -19.61
N ASN A 119 9.00 9.89 -19.92
CA ASN A 119 8.49 11.22 -20.21
C ASN A 119 8.24 12.09 -18.96
N GLN A 120 8.70 11.64 -17.79
CA GLN A 120 8.63 12.36 -16.51
C GLN A 120 7.20 12.58 -16.00
N VAL A 121 6.28 11.69 -16.42
CA VAL A 121 4.88 11.66 -15.98
C VAL A 121 4.70 10.57 -14.93
N LEU A 122 4.20 10.94 -13.75
CA LEU A 122 3.89 10.03 -12.65
C LEU A 122 2.38 9.75 -12.61
N SER A 123 2.03 8.50 -12.86
CA SER A 123 0.66 8.02 -12.92
C SER A 123 0.34 7.08 -11.77
N ILE A 124 -0.87 7.16 -11.22
CA ILE A 124 -1.37 6.24 -10.21
C ILE A 124 -2.36 5.27 -10.85
N TYR A 125 -2.16 3.97 -10.60
CA TYR A 125 -3.00 2.90 -11.10
C TYR A 125 -3.69 2.16 -9.95
N ALA A 126 -4.94 1.78 -10.18
CA ALA A 126 -5.71 0.92 -9.27
C ALA A 126 -6.46 -0.16 -10.07
N TYR A 127 -6.72 -1.28 -9.41
CA TYR A 127 -7.50 -2.37 -9.98
C TYR A 127 -9.00 -2.06 -9.90
N ALA A 128 -9.66 -1.92 -11.05
CA ALA A 128 -11.09 -1.62 -11.16
C ALA A 128 -11.95 -2.88 -11.39
N GLY A 129 -11.61 -3.98 -10.71
CA GLY A 129 -12.37 -5.24 -10.75
C GLY A 129 -12.12 -6.13 -11.99
N THR A 130 -11.92 -5.53 -13.16
CA THR A 130 -11.68 -6.27 -14.43
C THR A 130 -10.33 -5.96 -15.07
N LYS A 131 -9.80 -4.76 -14.85
CA LYS A 131 -8.53 -4.30 -15.41
C LYS A 131 -7.88 -3.25 -14.50
N TRP A 132 -6.57 -3.12 -14.64
CA TRP A 132 -5.84 -1.99 -14.10
C TRP A 132 -6.18 -0.73 -14.89
N THR A 133 -6.47 0.34 -14.17
CA THR A 133 -6.83 1.64 -14.74
C THR A 133 -6.01 2.74 -14.11
N ARG A 134 -5.63 3.74 -14.91
CA ARG A 134 -5.02 4.97 -14.40
C ARG A 134 -6.12 5.78 -13.72
N VAL A 135 -5.95 6.04 -12.43
CA VAL A 135 -6.93 6.76 -11.59
C VAL A 135 -6.52 8.19 -11.28
N ALA A 136 -5.23 8.51 -11.40
CA ALA A 136 -4.73 9.88 -11.26
C ALA A 136 -3.40 10.10 -12.02
N ILE A 137 -3.10 11.36 -12.32
CA ILE A 137 -1.80 11.82 -12.82
C ILE A 137 -1.32 12.94 -11.90
N VAL A 138 -0.19 12.71 -11.24
CA VAL A 138 0.34 13.61 -10.20
C VAL A 138 0.79 14.94 -10.81
N ASN A 139 1.31 14.93 -12.04
CA ASN A 139 1.73 16.14 -12.75
C ASN A 139 0.61 17.19 -12.87
N LYS A 140 -0.67 16.77 -12.95
CA LYS A 140 -1.81 17.71 -13.02
C LYS A 140 -2.00 18.52 -11.74
N ALA A 141 -1.66 17.96 -10.58
CA ALA A 141 -1.66 18.71 -9.32
C ALA A 141 -0.56 19.78 -9.31
N LEU A 142 0.62 19.47 -9.86
CA LEU A 142 1.71 20.44 -10.04
C LEU A 142 1.32 21.54 -11.04
N GLU A 143 0.71 21.19 -12.17
CA GLU A 143 0.23 22.14 -13.17
C GLU A 143 -0.80 23.12 -12.57
N SER A 144 -1.73 22.60 -11.77
CA SER A 144 -2.75 23.41 -11.10
C SER A 144 -2.14 24.37 -10.08
N HIS A 145 -1.14 23.92 -9.32
CA HIS A 145 -0.46 24.75 -8.32
C HIS A 145 0.44 25.83 -8.95
N PHE A 146 1.21 25.48 -9.98
CA PHE A 146 2.16 26.39 -10.61
C PHE A 146 1.53 27.26 -11.71
N GLY A 147 0.34 26.92 -12.22
CA GLY A 147 -0.26 27.47 -13.44
C GLY A 147 -0.17 28.99 -13.62
N GLU A 148 -0.45 29.78 -12.58
CA GLU A 148 -0.44 31.26 -12.64
C GLU A 148 0.83 31.91 -12.06
N ASN A 149 1.66 31.18 -11.30
CA ASN A 149 2.71 31.74 -10.44
C ASN A 149 4.15 31.37 -10.82
N VAL A 150 4.41 30.89 -12.05
CA VAL A 150 5.78 30.56 -12.47
C VAL A 150 6.54 31.81 -12.88
N ASN A 151 7.72 32.03 -12.28
CA ASN A 151 8.69 33.03 -12.71
C ASN A 151 8.97 32.86 -14.22
N PRO A 152 8.92 33.92 -15.05
CA PRO A 152 9.19 33.85 -16.50
C PRO A 152 10.50 33.13 -16.89
N ASP A 153 11.49 33.12 -15.99
CA ASP A 153 12.81 32.53 -16.26
C ASP A 153 12.84 30.99 -16.09
N THR A 154 11.88 30.39 -15.37
CA THR A 154 11.82 28.93 -15.18
C THR A 154 10.70 28.36 -16.06
N PRO A 155 11.01 27.47 -17.03
CA PRO A 155 9.96 26.88 -17.86
C PRO A 155 9.00 26.05 -17.01
N LYS A 156 7.70 26.28 -17.20
CA LYS A 156 6.61 25.58 -16.47
C LYS A 156 6.76 24.07 -16.52
N THR A 157 7.25 23.55 -17.65
CA THR A 157 7.52 22.12 -17.87
C THR A 157 8.50 21.54 -16.86
N ARG A 158 9.54 22.28 -16.42
CA ARG A 158 10.50 21.77 -15.42
C ARG A 158 9.89 21.67 -14.02
N LYS A 159 8.96 22.55 -13.69
CA LYS A 159 8.22 22.54 -12.41
C LYS A 159 7.22 21.38 -12.33
N THR A 160 6.75 20.87 -13.46
CA THR A 160 5.74 19.80 -13.51
C THR A 160 6.32 18.45 -13.89
N SER A 161 7.53 18.39 -14.46
CA SER A 161 8.17 17.13 -14.84
C SER A 161 8.84 16.46 -13.64
N ILE A 162 8.43 15.22 -13.35
CA ILE A 162 8.82 14.48 -12.16
C ILE A 162 10.03 13.58 -12.46
N ARG A 163 11.06 13.66 -11.61
CA ARG A 163 12.33 12.93 -11.73
C ARG A 163 12.38 11.68 -10.86
N SER A 164 11.95 11.80 -9.61
CA SER A 164 11.91 10.70 -8.65
C SER A 164 10.72 10.86 -7.72
N PHE A 165 10.32 9.77 -7.07
CA PHE A 165 9.23 9.77 -6.10
C PHE A 165 9.44 8.69 -5.05
N THR A 166 8.85 8.90 -3.87
CA THR A 166 8.80 7.90 -2.80
C THR A 166 7.53 8.10 -1.97
N TRP A 167 6.94 6.99 -1.52
CA TRP A 167 5.84 7.05 -0.57
C TRP A 167 6.38 7.31 0.83
N THR A 168 5.74 8.20 1.58
CA THR A 168 6.05 8.34 3.00
C THR A 168 5.46 7.15 3.77
N PRO A 169 6.05 6.76 4.92
CA PRO A 169 5.33 5.94 5.88
C PRO A 169 3.95 6.54 6.16
N PRO A 170 2.90 5.74 6.41
CA PRO A 170 1.59 6.27 6.73
C PRO A 170 1.64 7.03 8.06
N LEU A 171 1.16 8.28 8.07
CA LEU A 171 1.04 9.07 9.29
C LEU A 171 -0.16 8.56 10.11
N ILE A 172 0.10 7.83 11.19
CA ILE A 172 -0.93 7.22 12.03
C ILE A 172 -1.44 8.25 13.03
N ILE A 173 -2.76 8.48 13.04
CA ILE A 173 -3.40 9.31 14.08
C ILE A 173 -3.65 8.42 15.31
N PRO A 174 -3.12 8.76 16.51
CA PRO A 174 -3.38 7.97 17.71
C PRO A 174 -4.89 7.75 17.93
N ALA A 175 -5.31 6.50 18.09
CA ALA A 175 -6.69 6.17 18.35
C ALA A 175 -7.11 6.68 19.74
N GLN A 176 -8.26 7.37 19.82
CA GLN A 176 -8.98 7.54 21.08
C GLN A 176 -9.50 6.16 21.55
N ASP A 177 -9.92 6.00 22.82
CA ASP A 177 -10.43 4.75 23.44
C ASP A 177 -11.77 4.26 22.82
N GLN A 178 -11.81 4.10 21.51
CA GLN A 178 -12.94 3.61 20.73
C GLN A 178 -12.70 2.14 20.36
N PRO A 179 -13.74 1.29 20.42
CA PRO A 179 -13.61 -0.14 20.13
C PRO A 179 -13.26 -0.45 18.66
N HIS A 180 -13.52 0.47 17.75
CA HIS A 180 -13.08 0.38 16.35
C HIS A 180 -12.64 1.77 15.87
N PRO A 181 -11.32 2.04 15.86
CA PRO A 181 -10.83 3.37 15.55
C PRO A 181 -11.06 3.74 14.07
N GLY A 182 -11.06 5.04 13.80
CA GLY A 182 -11.25 5.59 12.44
C GLY A 182 -10.17 5.11 11.46
N PRO A 183 -10.42 5.25 10.15
CA PRO A 183 -9.50 4.77 9.13
C PRO A 183 -8.11 5.41 9.22
N GLU A 184 -8.00 6.66 9.65
CA GLU A 184 -6.72 7.36 9.77
C GLU A 184 -5.87 6.88 10.95
N SER A 185 -6.51 6.30 11.97
CA SER A 185 -5.80 5.62 13.06
C SER A 185 -5.38 4.19 12.69
N ARG A 186 -6.06 3.57 11.73
CA ARG A 186 -5.80 2.17 11.33
C ARG A 186 -4.84 2.06 10.15
N TRP A 187 -5.01 2.92 9.16
CA TRP A 187 -4.27 2.92 7.90
C TRP A 187 -3.30 4.10 7.78
N GLY A 188 -3.54 5.17 8.55
CA GLY A 188 -2.79 6.41 8.45
C GLY A 188 -3.15 7.25 7.24
N ILE A 189 -2.46 8.38 7.13
CA ILE A 189 -2.53 9.28 6.00
C ILE A 189 -1.23 9.13 5.21
N PRO A 190 -1.27 8.51 4.02
CA PRO A 190 -0.08 8.39 3.18
C PRO A 190 0.14 9.68 2.38
N PHE A 191 1.41 10.10 2.28
CA PHE A 191 1.84 11.16 1.38
C PHE A 191 2.78 10.57 0.33
N LEU A 192 2.88 11.29 -0.77
CA LEU A 192 3.84 11.01 -1.82
C LEU A 192 4.79 12.20 -1.93
N ALA A 193 6.07 11.96 -1.67
CA ALA A 193 7.10 12.94 -1.92
C ALA A 193 7.64 12.74 -3.34
N ILE A 194 7.79 13.84 -4.08
CA ILE A 194 8.26 13.84 -5.47
C ILE A 194 9.32 14.91 -5.67
N THR A 195 10.23 14.67 -6.61
CA THR A 195 11.20 15.68 -7.06
C THR A 195 10.92 16.09 -8.49
N THR A 196 11.07 17.39 -8.78
CA THR A 196 10.86 17.95 -10.12
C THR A 196 12.18 18.21 -10.83
N ASP A 197 12.12 18.46 -12.14
CA ASP A 197 13.29 18.85 -12.94
C ASP A 197 13.85 20.24 -12.56
N ALA A 198 13.07 21.01 -11.81
CA ALA A 198 13.48 22.28 -11.21
C ALA A 198 14.09 22.14 -9.80
N ASN A 199 14.38 20.92 -9.34
CA ASN A 199 14.86 20.60 -7.99
C ASN A 199 13.91 21.05 -6.87
N ASP A 200 12.61 21.01 -7.14
CA ASP A 200 11.62 21.14 -6.07
C ASP A 200 11.34 19.77 -5.47
N VAL A 201 11.26 19.71 -4.14
CA VAL A 201 10.67 18.60 -3.39
C VAL A 201 9.24 18.98 -3.07
N ALA A 202 8.30 18.20 -3.58
CA ALA A 202 6.87 18.47 -3.46
C ALA A 202 6.17 17.30 -2.75
N PHE A 203 5.21 17.61 -1.89
CA PHE A 203 4.45 16.62 -1.11
C PHE A 203 2.99 16.61 -1.55
N VAL A 204 2.50 15.45 -1.95
CA VAL A 204 1.17 15.24 -2.49
C VAL A 204 0.34 14.37 -1.55
N GLN A 205 -0.88 14.82 -1.26
CA GLN A 205 -1.88 14.06 -0.53
C GLN A 205 -2.96 13.55 -1.49
N PHE A 206 -3.51 12.37 -1.17
CA PHE A 206 -4.56 11.73 -1.95
C PHE A 206 -5.87 11.74 -1.20
N HIS A 207 -6.93 12.07 -1.92
CA HIS A 207 -8.29 12.06 -1.42
C HIS A 207 -9.15 11.17 -2.32
N THR A 208 -9.92 10.28 -1.69
CA THR A 208 -10.96 9.52 -2.40
C THR A 208 -12.14 10.43 -2.66
N SER A 209 -12.59 10.51 -3.91
CA SER A 209 -13.81 11.24 -4.24
C SER A 209 -15.03 10.46 -3.75
N SER A 210 -15.65 10.88 -2.64
CA SER A 210 -16.90 10.29 -2.16
C SER A 210 -18.08 11.14 -2.66
N GLY A 211 -18.61 10.84 -3.85
CA GLY A 211 -19.76 11.57 -4.40
C GLY A 211 -20.36 10.93 -5.66
N GLN A 212 -21.66 11.15 -5.89
CA GLN A 212 -22.45 10.64 -7.03
C GLN A 212 -21.99 11.16 -8.41
N GLN A 213 -20.99 12.04 -8.48
CA GLN A 213 -20.34 12.49 -9.72
C GLN A 213 -18.99 11.77 -9.93
N ALA A 214 -19.01 10.44 -9.96
CA ALA A 214 -17.84 9.64 -10.30
C ALA A 214 -17.63 9.62 -11.84
N SER A 215 -17.29 10.77 -12.42
CA SER A 215 -16.73 10.82 -13.78
C SER A 215 -15.22 10.62 -13.71
N SER A 216 -14.76 9.46 -14.19
CA SER A 216 -13.39 9.00 -14.46
C SER A 216 -12.32 8.97 -13.35
N ASN A 217 -12.29 9.91 -12.40
CA ASN A 217 -11.18 10.04 -11.45
C ASN A 217 -11.60 9.62 -10.02
N ILE A 218 -11.23 8.39 -9.64
CA ILE A 218 -11.53 7.81 -8.32
C ILE A 218 -10.70 8.49 -7.21
N LEU A 219 -9.51 8.99 -7.55
CA LEU A 219 -8.59 9.66 -6.64
C LEU A 219 -8.32 11.10 -7.11
N HIS A 220 -8.39 12.02 -6.16
CA HIS A 220 -7.96 13.40 -6.32
C HIS A 220 -6.59 13.59 -5.66
N CYS A 221 -5.66 14.23 -6.38
CA CYS A 221 -4.32 14.55 -5.88
C CYS A 221 -4.27 16.04 -5.53
N GLU A 222 -3.88 16.36 -4.30
CA GLU A 222 -3.69 17.72 -3.84
C GLU A 222 -2.23 17.94 -3.47
N LEU A 223 -1.64 19.02 -3.95
CA LEU A 223 -0.30 19.42 -3.57
C LEU A 223 -0.36 20.19 -2.25
N VAL A 224 0.35 19.70 -1.23
CA VAL A 224 0.24 20.22 0.14
C VAL A 224 1.41 21.14 0.50
N SER A 225 2.62 20.84 0.02
CA SER A 225 3.79 21.71 0.22
C SER A 225 4.84 21.49 -0.86
N VAL A 226 5.66 22.52 -1.08
CA VAL A 226 6.77 22.53 -2.03
C VAL A 226 7.96 23.24 -1.39
N VAL A 227 9.13 22.61 -1.47
CA VAL A 227 10.41 23.16 -1.03
C VAL A 227 11.38 23.17 -2.21
N SER A 228 11.95 24.32 -2.55
CA SER A 228 12.90 24.43 -3.66
C SER A 228 14.34 24.34 -3.17
N LEU A 229 15.08 23.33 -3.61
CA LEU A 229 16.48 23.12 -3.24
C LEU A 229 17.40 23.84 -4.25
N HIS A 230 17.58 25.14 -4.06
CA HIS A 230 18.32 25.99 -5.01
C HIS A 230 19.84 26.03 -4.78
N ASN A 231 20.35 25.58 -3.63
CA ASN A 231 21.75 25.73 -3.25
C ASN A 231 22.38 24.39 -2.81
N ALA A 232 22.62 23.47 -3.74
CA ALA A 232 23.48 22.33 -3.45
C ALA A 232 24.93 22.83 -3.35
N VAL A 233 25.49 22.84 -2.14
CA VAL A 233 26.79 23.41 -1.72
C VAL A 233 28.01 22.70 -2.36
N SER A 234 27.83 21.68 -3.19
CA SER A 234 28.83 20.62 -3.35
C SER A 234 30.04 20.92 -4.25
N TYR A 235 30.07 22.02 -5.03
CA TYR A 235 31.18 22.30 -5.96
C TYR A 235 31.97 23.58 -5.69
N ASP A 236 31.53 24.38 -4.72
CA ASP A 236 32.09 25.71 -4.47
C ASP A 236 33.55 25.69 -3.96
N GLN A 237 34.01 24.52 -3.49
CA GLN A 237 35.38 24.33 -3.02
C GLN A 237 36.39 24.02 -4.14
N LYS A 238 35.95 23.48 -5.29
CA LYS A 238 36.84 23.06 -6.39
C LYS A 238 36.78 23.95 -7.62
N ILE A 239 35.68 24.67 -7.79
CA ILE A 239 35.44 25.52 -8.96
C ILE A 239 35.20 26.92 -8.45
N GLN A 240 35.82 27.92 -9.11
CA GLN A 240 35.58 29.32 -8.82
C GLN A 240 34.06 29.61 -8.83
N PRO A 241 33.43 29.93 -7.69
CA PRO A 241 31.98 30.01 -7.54
C PRO A 241 31.29 31.02 -8.47
N ALA A 242 32.03 32.02 -8.92
CA ALA A 242 31.59 33.08 -9.83
C ALA A 242 31.86 32.76 -11.31
N SER A 243 32.46 31.61 -11.64
CA SER A 243 32.76 31.25 -13.02
C SER A 243 31.49 30.85 -13.80
N LEU A 244 31.49 31.10 -15.12
CA LEU A 244 30.42 30.64 -16.01
C LEU A 244 30.26 29.11 -15.98
N PHE A 245 31.37 28.37 -15.79
CA PHE A 245 31.34 26.91 -15.67
C PHE A 245 30.67 26.46 -14.37
N ALA A 246 30.97 27.10 -13.23
CA ALA A 246 30.25 26.83 -11.97
C ALA A 246 28.76 27.14 -12.10
N SER A 247 28.41 28.27 -12.73
CA SER A 247 27.02 28.64 -12.99
C SER A 247 26.30 27.61 -13.87
N ALA A 248 26.96 27.14 -14.94
CA ALA A 248 26.42 26.12 -15.83
C ALA A 248 26.23 24.78 -15.09
N LEU A 249 27.23 24.33 -14.32
CA LEU A 249 27.12 23.11 -13.52
C LEU A 249 25.98 23.20 -12.50
N ARG A 250 25.86 24.30 -11.76
CA ARG A 250 24.77 24.50 -10.79
C ARG A 250 23.39 24.41 -11.45
N SER A 251 23.25 24.92 -12.68
CA SER A 251 21.97 24.83 -13.41
C SER A 251 21.60 23.40 -13.84
N GLU A 252 22.58 22.51 -13.94
CA GLU A 252 22.44 21.12 -14.41
C GLU A 252 22.44 20.09 -13.27
N ILE A 253 22.67 20.48 -12.02
CA ILE A 253 22.52 19.57 -10.87
C ILE A 253 21.04 19.18 -10.77
N LYS A 254 20.77 17.87 -10.72
CA LYS A 254 19.42 17.32 -10.57
C LYS A 254 19.35 16.34 -9.42
N ILE A 255 18.22 16.33 -8.72
CA ILE A 255 17.93 15.31 -7.71
C ILE A 255 17.63 13.97 -8.43
N LEU A 256 18.47 12.96 -8.19
CA LEU A 256 18.37 11.66 -8.86
C LEU A 256 17.54 10.63 -8.08
N SER A 257 17.60 10.67 -6.76
CA SER A 257 16.95 9.69 -5.86
C SER A 257 16.29 10.39 -4.70
N LEU A 258 15.25 9.77 -4.15
CA LEU A 258 14.46 10.27 -3.03
C LEU A 258 14.05 9.09 -2.15
N ALA A 259 14.23 9.22 -0.84
CA ALA A 259 13.80 8.25 0.14
C ALA A 259 13.09 8.97 1.29
N SER A 260 12.12 8.30 1.94
CA SER A 260 11.40 8.85 3.08
C SER A 260 11.84 8.17 4.37
N GLY A 261 12.19 8.97 5.37
CA GLY A 261 12.46 8.48 6.73
C GLY A 261 11.18 8.29 7.56
N PRO A 262 11.32 7.81 8.82
CA PRO A 262 10.21 7.61 9.73
C PRO A 262 9.60 8.92 10.23
N TRP A 263 8.32 8.87 10.63
CA TRP A 263 7.67 9.96 11.37
C TRP A 263 8.14 9.99 12.82
N LEU A 264 8.49 11.17 13.31
CA LEU A 264 8.73 11.41 14.73
C LEU A 264 7.57 12.20 15.33
N TYR A 265 6.80 11.56 16.22
CA TYR A 265 5.72 12.22 16.93
C TYR A 265 6.30 13.14 18.01
N GLN A 266 5.84 14.39 18.06
CA GLN A 266 6.18 15.33 19.11
C GLN A 266 5.01 15.40 20.10
N ALA A 267 5.27 15.12 21.38
CA ALA A 267 4.32 15.41 22.42
C ALA A 267 4.13 16.93 22.50
N HIS A 268 2.88 17.38 22.50
CA HIS A 268 2.50 18.79 22.44
C HIS A 268 3.27 19.62 23.47
N GLN A 269 4.26 20.41 23.02
CA GLN A 269 4.77 21.57 23.74
C GLN A 269 4.46 22.78 22.87
N ILE A 270 3.78 23.74 23.47
CA ILE A 270 3.40 25.02 22.87
C ILE A 270 4.67 25.67 22.31
N ALA A 271 4.66 25.95 21.01
CA ALA A 271 5.71 26.56 20.18
C ALA A 271 6.77 25.59 19.59
N GLY A 272 6.70 25.40 18.28
CA GLY A 272 7.77 24.85 17.46
C GLY A 272 7.24 24.13 16.23
N SER A 273 7.77 24.49 15.06
CA SER A 273 7.42 23.96 13.73
C SER A 273 7.37 22.43 13.70
N GLY A 274 6.16 21.92 13.47
CA GLY A 274 5.81 20.52 13.28
C GLY A 274 4.40 20.48 12.71
N ALA A 275 3.99 19.36 12.11
CA ALA A 275 2.61 19.19 11.65
C ALA A 275 1.66 19.37 12.84
N GLU A 276 0.98 20.52 12.90
CA GLU A 276 0.15 20.88 14.04
C GLU A 276 -1.26 20.34 13.78
N MET A 277 -1.69 19.44 14.67
CA MET A 277 -3.04 18.89 14.67
C MET A 277 -3.89 19.71 15.64
N GLN A 278 -4.77 20.55 15.11
CA GLN A 278 -5.77 21.26 15.90
C GLN A 278 -7.10 20.50 15.87
N GLU A 279 -7.74 20.36 17.04
CA GLU A 279 -9.12 19.89 17.15
C GLU A 279 -10.05 20.90 16.45
N ALA A 280 -10.79 20.44 15.45
CA ALA A 280 -11.73 21.29 14.74
C ALA A 280 -12.99 21.48 15.59
N GLY A 281 -13.25 22.72 16.01
CA GLY A 281 -14.53 23.11 16.56
C GLY A 281 -15.64 22.89 15.53
N SER A 282 -16.63 22.07 15.90
CA SER A 282 -18.00 21.98 15.38
C SER A 282 -18.23 22.62 14.01
N GLY A 283 -18.05 21.86 12.92
CA GLY A 283 -18.55 22.28 11.61
C GLY A 283 -18.10 21.51 10.36
N ASN A 284 -17.06 20.68 10.44
CA ASN A 284 -16.61 19.86 9.30
C ASN A 284 -16.49 18.38 9.68
N ASP A 285 -16.78 17.51 8.71
CA ASP A 285 -16.90 16.04 8.79
C ASP A 285 -15.62 15.28 9.24
N ARG A 286 -14.56 15.99 9.65
CA ARG A 286 -13.34 15.40 10.20
C ARG A 286 -13.05 15.98 11.59
N PRO A 287 -12.79 15.14 12.61
CA PRO A 287 -12.53 15.61 13.97
C PRO A 287 -11.18 16.34 14.13
N TYR A 288 -10.37 16.40 13.07
CA TYR A 288 -9.04 17.02 13.08
C TYR A 288 -8.83 17.88 11.82
N LYS A 289 -8.09 18.98 11.97
CA LYS A 289 -7.54 19.75 10.86
C LYS A 289 -6.06 19.41 10.72
N LEU A 290 -5.68 18.84 9.57
CA LEU A 290 -4.28 18.58 9.26
C LEU A 290 -3.65 19.85 8.65
N SER A 291 -2.56 20.32 9.24
CA SER A 291 -1.66 21.30 8.63
C SER A 291 -0.34 20.61 8.32
N PHE A 292 0.22 20.87 7.14
CA PHE A 292 1.48 20.28 6.70
C PHE A 292 2.40 21.39 6.22
N HIS A 293 3.60 21.41 6.78
CA HIS A 293 4.66 22.34 6.43
C HIS A 293 5.92 21.53 6.21
N ALA A 294 6.61 21.78 5.10
CA ALA A 294 7.90 21.17 4.81
C ALA A 294 8.93 22.28 4.70
N GLU A 295 10.08 22.07 5.32
CA GLU A 295 11.23 22.97 5.24
C GLU A 295 12.49 22.16 4.98
N GLU A 296 13.43 22.77 4.26
CA GLU A 296 14.77 22.19 4.09
C GLU A 296 15.48 22.21 5.43
N ASN A 297 15.82 21.02 5.92
CA ASN A 297 16.64 20.88 7.12
C ASN A 297 18.11 21.18 6.78
N LYS A 298 18.96 21.45 7.79
CA LYS A 298 20.38 21.75 7.52
C LYS A 298 21.02 20.64 6.70
N ALA A 299 21.64 21.00 5.58
CA ALA A 299 22.45 20.07 4.80
C ALA A 299 23.53 19.47 5.70
N VAL A 300 23.51 18.15 5.83
CA VAL A 300 24.55 17.43 6.57
C VAL A 300 25.78 17.36 5.66
N PRO A 301 26.89 18.03 6.00
CA PRO A 301 28.10 17.94 5.20
C PRO A 301 28.60 16.50 5.26
N PHE A 302 28.45 15.80 4.14
CA PHE A 302 29.18 14.58 3.88
C PHE A 302 30.45 15.04 3.16
N ASP A 303 31.62 14.74 3.73
CA ASP A 303 32.91 15.00 3.10
C ASP A 303 33.30 13.72 2.35
N PRO A 304 32.83 13.50 1.11
CA PRO A 304 33.31 12.39 0.32
C PRO A 304 34.81 12.58 0.15
N THR A 305 35.59 11.51 0.34
CA THR A 305 36.81 11.42 -0.45
C THR A 305 36.40 11.60 -1.90
N ASP A 306 37.06 12.53 -2.58
CA ASP A 306 36.71 13.20 -3.84
C ASP A 306 36.36 12.33 -5.08
N GLU A 307 36.18 11.02 -4.91
CA GLU A 307 36.15 10.00 -5.95
C GLU A 307 34.81 9.23 -6.06
N LEU A 308 33.90 9.33 -5.06
CA LEU A 308 32.74 8.45 -5.01
C LEU A 308 31.49 9.01 -5.73
N GLN A 309 30.98 8.26 -6.71
CA GLN A 309 29.77 8.63 -7.47
C GLN A 309 28.49 8.04 -6.85
N LEU A 310 27.75 8.86 -6.09
CA LEU A 310 26.45 8.50 -5.50
C LEU A 310 25.36 8.46 -6.58
N THR A 311 25.17 7.30 -7.21
CA THR A 311 24.21 7.10 -8.31
C THR A 311 23.27 5.92 -8.11
N GLY A 312 23.39 5.21 -6.98
CA GLY A 312 22.54 4.09 -6.63
C GLY A 312 21.30 4.49 -5.82
N PRO A 313 20.48 3.49 -5.42
CA PRO A 313 19.32 3.69 -4.56
C PRO A 313 19.68 4.29 -3.20
N VAL A 314 18.70 4.92 -2.55
CA VAL A 314 18.81 5.45 -1.18
C VAL A 314 17.72 4.81 -0.34
N GLU A 315 18.06 4.34 0.86
CA GLU A 315 17.11 3.74 1.80
C GLU A 315 17.33 4.25 3.22
N TYR A 316 16.23 4.47 3.94
CA TYR A 316 16.28 4.72 5.37
C TYR A 316 16.26 3.39 6.12
N VAL A 317 17.12 3.28 7.12
CA VAL A 317 17.17 2.14 8.04
C VAL A 317 16.90 2.64 9.44
N HIS A 318 15.83 2.16 10.05
CA HIS A 318 15.43 2.55 11.39
C HIS A 318 14.80 1.38 12.13
N GLU A 319 15.21 1.20 13.39
CA GLU A 319 14.60 0.26 14.32
C GLU A 319 13.67 1.01 15.28
N ILE A 320 12.40 0.62 15.30
CA ILE A 320 11.36 1.24 16.14
C ILE A 320 11.78 1.14 17.62
N GLY A 321 11.93 2.31 18.27
CA GLY A 321 12.31 2.41 19.68
C GLY A 321 13.79 2.76 19.91
N THR A 322 14.61 2.80 18.86
CA THR A 322 15.99 3.30 18.93
C THR A 322 16.04 4.79 18.60
N ARG A 323 16.96 5.53 19.24
CA ARG A 323 17.20 6.97 18.98
C ARG A 323 18.17 7.25 17.81
N ARG A 324 18.35 6.28 16.91
CA ARG A 324 19.25 6.38 15.76
C ARG A 324 18.52 6.08 14.46
N ILE A 325 18.84 6.88 13.45
CA ILE A 325 18.30 6.77 12.10
C ILE A 325 19.50 6.68 11.17
N SER A 326 19.55 5.65 10.35
CA SER A 326 20.63 5.44 9.40
C SER A 326 20.12 5.64 7.98
N ILE A 327 20.96 6.18 7.10
CA ILE A 327 20.70 6.33 5.68
C ILE A 327 21.73 5.49 4.94
N ALA A 328 21.28 4.59 4.07
CA ALA A 328 22.11 3.84 3.17
C ALA A 328 22.01 4.45 1.76
N VAL A 329 23.15 4.70 1.12
CA VAL A 329 23.25 5.28 -0.22
C VAL A 329 24.14 4.39 -1.07
N GLY A 330 23.60 3.94 -2.20
CA GLY A 330 24.38 3.21 -3.18
C GLY A 330 25.30 4.13 -3.96
N ALA A 331 26.59 3.78 -4.00
CA ALA A 331 27.57 4.45 -4.85
C ALA A 331 28.13 3.47 -5.89
N VAL A 332 28.91 4.00 -6.83
CA VAL A 332 29.72 3.15 -7.71
C VAL A 332 30.81 2.49 -6.87
N ALA A 333 30.88 1.16 -6.94
CA ALA A 333 31.79 0.26 -6.23
C ALA A 333 31.76 0.36 -4.69
N ALA A 334 30.75 0.98 -4.09
CA ALA A 334 30.66 1.10 -2.64
C ALA A 334 29.23 1.29 -2.12
N LEU A 335 29.03 0.91 -0.87
CA LEU A 335 27.88 1.30 -0.05
C LEU A 335 28.32 2.41 0.91
N VAL A 336 27.59 3.52 0.95
CA VAL A 336 27.77 4.56 1.95
C VAL A 336 26.65 4.46 2.98
N THR A 337 26.99 4.50 4.27
CA THR A 337 25.98 4.60 5.35
C THR A 337 26.25 5.84 6.18
N VAL A 338 25.20 6.62 6.46
CA VAL A 338 25.25 7.81 7.31
C VAL A 338 24.34 7.59 8.51
N ASN A 339 24.91 7.64 9.71
CA ASN A 339 24.16 7.51 10.95
C ASN A 339 23.84 8.89 11.52
N LEU A 340 22.56 9.14 11.78
CA LEU A 340 22.02 10.37 12.33
C LEU A 340 21.47 10.09 13.74
N SER A 341 21.72 11.01 14.66
CA SER A 341 21.00 11.06 15.93
C SER A 341 19.56 11.53 15.70
N GLU A 342 18.63 11.13 16.57
CA GLU A 342 17.25 11.60 16.52
C GLU A 342 17.14 13.13 16.60
N ASP A 343 17.95 13.78 17.44
CA ASP A 343 17.96 15.25 17.61
C ASP A 343 18.43 15.98 16.33
N LEU A 344 19.40 15.41 15.62
CA LEU A 344 19.85 15.94 14.33
C LEU A 344 18.79 15.73 13.25
N TYR A 345 18.16 14.56 13.22
CA TYR A 345 17.05 14.28 12.30
C TYR A 345 15.85 15.21 12.55
N ARG A 346 15.60 15.61 13.80
CA ARG A 346 14.59 16.63 14.16
C ARG A 346 14.97 18.05 13.73
N GLY A 347 16.21 18.30 13.29
CA GLY A 347 16.72 19.65 13.01
C GLY A 347 17.01 20.48 14.27
N GLN A 348 17.02 19.87 15.45
CA GLN A 348 17.21 20.57 16.73
C GLN A 348 18.69 20.70 17.13
N ALA A 349 19.54 19.77 16.68
CA ALA A 349 20.99 19.84 16.90
C ALA A 349 21.69 20.61 15.77
N ALA A 350 22.53 21.59 16.13
CA ALA A 350 23.34 22.33 15.15
C ALA A 350 24.64 21.60 14.78
N ASP A 351 25.21 20.84 15.73
CA ASP A 351 26.37 19.95 15.60
C ASP A 351 25.99 18.64 16.30
N GLY A 352 25.60 17.62 15.54
CA GLY A 352 25.39 16.26 16.03
C GLY A 352 26.46 15.32 15.48
N ASP A 353 26.79 14.26 16.21
CA ASP A 353 27.69 13.22 15.73
C ASP A 353 27.10 12.55 14.48
N VAL A 354 27.58 12.98 13.31
CA VAL A 354 27.31 12.32 12.02
C VAL A 354 28.44 11.34 11.78
N ASN A 355 28.14 10.05 11.91
CA ASN A 355 29.10 9.01 11.59
C ASN A 355 28.77 8.45 10.22
N SER A 356 29.67 8.67 9.26
CA SER A 356 29.56 8.08 7.94
C SER A 356 30.60 6.98 7.73
N TYR A 357 30.17 5.89 7.08
CA TYR A 357 31.03 4.76 6.75
C TYR A 357 30.92 4.47 5.25
N ILE A 358 32.06 4.15 4.64
CA ILE A 358 32.14 3.74 3.24
C ILE A 358 32.59 2.29 3.24
N PHE A 359 31.80 1.43 2.62
CA PHE A 359 32.09 0.01 2.47
C PHE A 359 32.35 -0.27 0.99
N PRO A 360 33.62 -0.46 0.58
CA PRO A 360 33.94 -0.88 -0.78
C PRO A 360 33.29 -2.23 -1.08
N LEU A 361 32.63 -2.31 -2.24
CA LEU A 361 32.16 -3.56 -2.81
C LEU A 361 33.33 -4.18 -3.58
N SER A 362 34.33 -4.67 -2.85
CA SER A 362 35.50 -5.33 -3.43
C SER A 362 35.10 -6.72 -3.97
N VAL A 363 35.40 -6.97 -5.24
CA VAL A 363 35.43 -8.33 -5.80
C VAL A 363 36.81 -8.91 -5.47
N ASP A 364 36.88 -10.17 -5.02
CA ASP A 364 38.14 -10.94 -4.89
C ASP A 364 38.84 -11.22 -6.25
N CYS A 365 38.71 -10.32 -7.22
CA CYS A 365 39.35 -10.39 -8.52
C CYS A 365 40.64 -9.57 -8.53
N THR A 366 41.66 -10.14 -9.13
CA THR A 366 42.98 -9.53 -9.38
C THR A 366 42.96 -8.28 -10.27
N ASP A 367 41.78 -7.79 -10.66
CA ASP A 367 41.57 -6.58 -11.47
C ASP A 367 40.78 -5.51 -10.67
N PRO A 368 41.41 -4.39 -10.27
CA PRO A 368 40.82 -3.34 -9.44
C PRO A 368 39.88 -2.38 -10.20
N THR A 369 39.22 -2.83 -11.27
CA THR A 369 38.50 -1.95 -12.23
C THR A 369 36.97 -2.07 -12.22
N GLY A 370 36.39 -2.83 -11.29
CA GLY A 370 34.94 -3.00 -11.18
C GLY A 370 34.22 -1.72 -10.72
N TYR A 371 33.77 -0.88 -11.66
CA TYR A 371 32.86 0.26 -11.40
C TYR A 371 31.42 -0.23 -11.22
N GLU A 372 31.17 -1.09 -10.23
CA GLU A 372 29.86 -1.72 -10.05
C GLU A 372 28.82 -0.76 -9.46
N ARG A 373 27.67 -0.60 -10.11
CA ARG A 373 26.55 0.13 -9.53
C ARG A 373 25.62 -0.82 -8.78
N ILE A 374 25.24 -0.45 -7.56
CA ILE A 374 24.12 -1.06 -6.83
C ILE A 374 22.83 -0.83 -7.63
N SER A 375 22.23 -1.90 -8.13
CA SER A 375 21.05 -1.90 -8.99
C SER A 375 19.74 -2.06 -8.20
N GLY A 376 19.80 -2.58 -6.98
CA GLY A 376 18.65 -2.72 -6.09
C GLY A 376 19.08 -2.68 -4.63
N MET A 377 18.19 -2.17 -3.78
CA MET A 377 18.39 -2.11 -2.34
C MET A 377 17.03 -2.20 -1.65
N THR A 378 16.94 -2.90 -0.52
CA THR A 378 15.72 -2.98 0.28
C THR A 378 16.06 -3.28 1.74
N VAL A 379 15.19 -2.89 2.67
CA VAL A 379 15.35 -3.19 4.09
C VAL A 379 14.33 -4.23 4.51
N ALA A 380 14.78 -5.35 5.07
CA ALA A 380 13.92 -6.38 5.65
C ALA A 380 14.08 -6.36 7.18
N ILE A 381 12.96 -6.38 7.90
CA ILE A 381 12.98 -6.51 9.36
C ILE A 381 12.95 -8.01 9.69
N GLN A 382 13.96 -8.46 10.44
CA GLN A 382 14.01 -9.85 10.88
C GLN A 382 12.87 -10.11 11.89
N PRO A 383 12.00 -11.13 11.69
CA PRO A 383 10.81 -11.31 12.52
C PRO A 383 11.08 -11.53 14.02
N GLU A 384 12.16 -12.24 14.36
CA GLU A 384 12.47 -12.63 15.73
C GLU A 384 13.20 -11.52 16.50
N SER A 385 14.29 -11.00 15.94
CA SER A 385 15.14 -9.98 16.56
C SER A 385 14.60 -8.57 16.38
N LYS A 386 13.68 -8.35 15.43
CA LYS A 386 13.23 -7.02 14.95
C LYS A 386 14.35 -6.14 14.41
N THR A 387 15.52 -6.70 14.18
CA THR A 387 16.67 -5.98 13.64
C THR A 387 16.43 -5.69 12.14
N PRO A 388 16.62 -4.45 11.70
CA PRO A 388 16.58 -4.13 10.28
C PRO A 388 17.86 -4.59 9.59
N VAL A 389 17.70 -5.33 8.49
CA VAL A 389 18.77 -5.84 7.64
C VAL A 389 18.62 -5.22 6.26
N LEU A 390 19.64 -4.48 5.84
CA LEU A 390 19.75 -3.95 4.49
C LEU A 390 20.22 -5.07 3.56
N HIS A 391 19.51 -5.29 2.46
CA HIS A 391 19.92 -6.16 1.37
C HIS A 391 20.22 -5.31 0.15
N LEU A 392 21.32 -5.60 -0.53
CA LEU A 392 21.71 -4.91 -1.78
C LEU A 392 22.16 -5.91 -2.84
N GLY A 393 22.04 -5.48 -4.09
CA GLY A 393 22.48 -6.25 -5.25
C GLY A 393 23.03 -5.33 -6.34
N THR A 394 24.02 -5.82 -7.09
CA THR A 394 24.65 -5.10 -8.19
C THR A 394 24.28 -5.70 -9.54
N ILE A 395 24.54 -4.94 -10.61
CA ILE A 395 24.29 -5.40 -11.97
C ILE A 395 25.17 -6.58 -12.38
N GLU A 396 26.35 -6.75 -11.78
CA GLU A 396 27.25 -7.88 -12.05
C GLU A 396 26.94 -9.11 -11.18
N GLY A 397 25.91 -9.01 -10.34
CA GLY A 397 25.42 -10.11 -9.53
C GLY A 397 26.05 -10.20 -8.16
N HIS A 398 26.84 -9.22 -7.72
CA HIS A 398 27.27 -9.12 -6.33
C HIS A 398 26.05 -8.89 -5.43
N GLY A 399 25.99 -9.58 -4.29
CA GLY A 399 24.89 -9.48 -3.33
C GLY A 399 25.42 -9.43 -1.92
N ALA A 400 25.03 -8.40 -1.17
CA ALA A 400 25.48 -8.20 0.20
C ALA A 400 24.33 -7.85 1.14
N THR A 401 24.56 -8.08 2.43
CA THR A 401 23.64 -7.75 3.53
C THR A 401 24.36 -7.02 4.64
N LYS A 402 23.68 -6.07 5.27
CA LYS A 402 24.18 -5.37 6.46
C LYS A 402 23.08 -5.28 7.50
N ALA A 403 23.29 -5.94 8.64
CA ALA A 403 22.43 -5.78 9.81
C ALA A 403 22.79 -4.49 10.55
N PHE A 404 21.78 -3.76 11.01
CA PHE A 404 21.98 -2.53 11.79
C PHE A 404 21.66 -2.83 13.25
N VAL A 405 22.67 -3.29 13.99
CA VAL A 405 22.56 -3.63 15.41
C VAL A 405 22.95 -2.43 16.27
N TYR A 406 22.11 -2.07 17.23
CA TYR A 406 22.38 -0.94 18.13
C TYR A 406 23.58 -1.23 19.05
N GLY A 407 24.55 -0.30 19.06
CA GLY A 407 25.74 -0.38 19.92
C GLY A 407 26.85 -1.31 19.40
N GLY A 408 26.68 -1.92 18.22
CA GLY A 408 27.74 -2.66 17.53
C GLY A 408 28.76 -1.74 16.85
N GLU A 409 29.96 -2.27 16.58
CA GLU A 409 30.93 -1.60 15.70
C GLU A 409 30.41 -1.57 14.25
N ALA A 410 31.05 -0.75 13.40
CA ALA A 410 30.67 -0.64 12.00
C ALA A 410 31.13 -1.88 11.22
N ASP A 411 30.38 -2.97 11.35
CA ASP A 411 30.68 -4.23 10.66
C ASP A 411 30.60 -4.08 9.13
N GLU A 412 31.49 -4.77 8.42
CA GLU A 412 31.43 -4.82 6.96
C GLU A 412 30.18 -5.57 6.47
N PRO A 413 29.63 -5.22 5.29
CA PRO A 413 28.57 -5.99 4.66
C PRO A 413 28.99 -7.45 4.46
N SER A 414 28.12 -8.38 4.85
CA SER A 414 28.31 -9.81 4.62
C SER A 414 27.73 -10.24 3.27
N ARG A 415 28.15 -11.39 2.75
CA ARG A 415 27.54 -11.99 1.54
C ARG A 415 26.06 -12.26 1.77
N ALA A 416 25.21 -11.84 0.83
CA ALA A 416 23.77 -12.03 0.96
C ALA A 416 23.39 -13.53 0.96
N PRO A 417 22.49 -13.97 1.85
CA PRO A 417 22.25 -15.40 2.04
C PRO A 417 21.38 -16.01 0.93
N TRP A 418 20.65 -15.20 0.16
CA TRP A 418 19.95 -15.62 -1.06
C TRP A 418 20.87 -15.79 -2.28
N LYS A 419 22.16 -15.47 -2.16
CA LYS A 419 23.11 -15.51 -3.29
C LYS A 419 23.34 -16.93 -3.79
N ASP A 420 23.36 -17.92 -2.91
CA ASP A 420 23.55 -19.33 -3.31
C ASP A 420 22.44 -19.81 -4.27
N GLN A 421 21.19 -19.39 -4.02
CA GLN A 421 20.08 -19.72 -4.93
C GLN A 421 20.25 -19.10 -6.33
N ILE A 422 20.86 -17.91 -6.41
CA ILE A 422 21.17 -17.26 -7.70
C ILE A 422 22.28 -18.02 -8.43
N GLU A 423 23.32 -18.41 -7.71
CA GLU A 423 24.45 -19.18 -8.26
C GLU A 423 23.95 -20.54 -8.80
N ASP A 424 23.12 -21.26 -8.05
CA ASP A 424 22.53 -22.53 -8.48
C ASP A 424 21.73 -22.42 -9.78
N ILE A 425 21.01 -21.31 -9.96
CA ILE A 425 20.20 -21.06 -11.16
C ILE A 425 21.09 -20.61 -12.33
N ARG A 426 22.13 -19.82 -12.05
CA ARG A 426 23.14 -19.43 -13.04
C ARG A 426 23.87 -20.66 -13.59
N GLU A 427 24.30 -21.57 -12.71
CA GLU A 427 24.96 -22.83 -13.11
C GLU A 427 24.05 -23.72 -13.96
N ARG A 428 22.77 -23.82 -13.63
CA ARG A 428 21.80 -24.53 -14.48
C ARG A 428 21.68 -23.89 -15.86
N PHE A 429 21.57 -22.57 -15.93
CA PHE A 429 21.54 -21.84 -17.20
C PHE A 429 22.82 -22.03 -18.02
N ASP A 430 23.97 -22.07 -17.35
CA ASP A 430 25.27 -22.36 -17.97
C ASP A 430 25.28 -23.73 -18.65
N ILE A 431 24.84 -24.76 -17.91
CA ILE A 431 24.78 -26.15 -18.38
C ILE A 431 23.76 -26.29 -19.52
N ASP A 432 22.57 -25.72 -19.36
CA ASP A 432 21.48 -25.80 -20.35
C ASP A 432 21.86 -25.14 -21.70
N ARG A 433 22.80 -24.20 -21.66
CA ARG A 433 23.26 -23.42 -22.83
C ARG A 433 24.68 -23.76 -23.28
N ASP A 434 25.34 -24.72 -22.62
CA ASP A 434 26.72 -25.14 -22.89
C ASP A 434 27.71 -23.96 -22.92
N LEU A 435 27.63 -23.08 -21.91
CA LEU A 435 28.42 -21.84 -21.84
C LEU A 435 29.79 -22.02 -21.18
N GLY A 436 30.11 -23.22 -20.67
CA GLY A 436 31.45 -23.54 -20.14
C GLY A 436 31.87 -22.70 -18.93
N GLY A 437 30.93 -22.31 -18.08
CA GLY A 437 31.13 -21.44 -16.92
C GLY A 437 31.06 -19.94 -17.22
N LEU A 438 30.80 -19.56 -18.48
CA LEU A 438 30.76 -18.17 -18.94
C LEU A 438 29.33 -17.63 -18.92
N SER A 439 28.64 -17.79 -17.80
CA SER A 439 27.32 -17.23 -17.54
C SER A 439 27.39 -16.13 -16.47
N VAL A 440 26.57 -15.10 -16.64
CA VAL A 440 26.50 -13.95 -15.74
C VAL A 440 25.06 -13.81 -15.25
N SER A 441 24.92 -13.74 -13.92
CA SER A 441 23.67 -13.36 -13.27
C SER A 441 23.67 -11.87 -12.96
N ARG A 442 22.60 -11.16 -13.28
CA ARG A 442 22.47 -9.73 -13.00
C ARG A 442 21.29 -9.48 -12.08
N ILE A 443 21.51 -8.79 -10.97
CA ILE A 443 20.43 -8.39 -10.07
C ILE A 443 19.83 -7.09 -10.61
N ARG A 444 18.50 -7.06 -10.75
CA ARG A 444 17.76 -5.96 -11.41
C ARG A 444 16.91 -5.16 -10.44
N GLY A 445 16.60 -5.72 -9.28
CA GLY A 445 15.88 -5.03 -8.21
C GLY A 445 15.65 -5.92 -7.00
N LEU A 446 15.36 -5.28 -5.88
CA LEU A 446 15.12 -5.91 -4.59
C LEU A 446 13.91 -5.22 -3.95
N THR A 447 13.05 -5.98 -3.29
CA THR A 447 11.95 -5.44 -2.49
C THR A 447 11.68 -6.39 -1.34
N SER A 448 11.10 -5.89 -0.25
CA SER A 448 10.77 -6.71 0.91
C SER A 448 9.37 -6.42 1.45
N VAL A 449 8.73 -7.44 1.99
CA VAL A 449 7.48 -7.35 2.74
C VAL A 449 7.56 -8.29 3.93
N GLN A 450 7.35 -7.76 5.14
CA GLN A 450 7.21 -8.55 6.38
C GLN A 450 8.36 -9.55 6.62
N GLY A 451 9.61 -9.14 6.36
CA GLY A 451 10.82 -9.95 6.58
C GLY A 451 11.14 -10.94 5.45
N ILE A 452 10.34 -10.95 4.38
CA ILE A 452 10.60 -11.70 3.15
C ILE A 452 11.20 -10.74 2.12
N VAL A 453 12.25 -11.18 1.45
CA VAL A 453 12.92 -10.46 0.37
C VAL A 453 12.59 -11.14 -0.96
N ALA A 454 12.22 -10.32 -1.95
CA ALA A 454 12.10 -10.73 -3.34
C ALA A 454 13.25 -10.14 -4.17
N THR A 455 13.98 -11.00 -4.85
CA THR A 455 15.14 -10.62 -5.68
C THR A 455 14.84 -10.88 -7.15
N ALA A 456 14.91 -9.83 -7.98
CA ALA A 456 14.68 -9.91 -9.41
C ALA A 456 16.02 -10.08 -10.15
N VAL A 457 16.16 -11.15 -10.94
CA VAL A 457 17.42 -11.57 -11.56
C VAL A 457 17.23 -11.90 -13.04
N THR A 458 18.21 -11.53 -13.87
CA THR A 458 18.33 -11.93 -15.28
C THR A 458 19.62 -12.69 -15.51
N LEU A 459 19.61 -13.70 -16.38
CA LEU A 459 20.78 -14.50 -16.74
C LEU A 459 21.20 -14.20 -18.18
N HIS A 460 22.51 -14.19 -18.41
CA HIS A 460 23.12 -13.81 -19.68
C HIS A 460 24.40 -14.64 -19.94
N PRO A 461 24.74 -14.92 -21.21
CA PRO A 461 26.11 -15.29 -21.57
C PRO A 461 27.10 -14.16 -21.23
N GLY A 462 28.30 -14.51 -20.78
CA GLY A 462 29.31 -13.57 -20.28
C GLY A 462 30.32 -13.09 -21.33
N ASP A 463 30.63 -13.92 -22.33
CA ASP A 463 31.71 -13.71 -23.29
C ASP A 463 31.24 -13.44 -24.73
N MET A 464 29.93 -13.27 -24.93
CA MET A 464 29.33 -13.06 -26.24
C MET A 464 28.23 -11.99 -26.24
N VAL A 465 28.01 -11.40 -27.42
CA VAL A 465 26.87 -10.50 -27.65
C VAL A 465 25.60 -11.33 -27.70
N GLU A 466 24.77 -11.20 -26.66
CA GLU A 466 23.49 -11.88 -26.57
C GLU A 466 22.47 -11.21 -27.51
N TYR A 467 22.18 -11.85 -28.65
CA TYR A 467 21.03 -11.49 -29.48
C TYR A 467 19.78 -12.14 -28.90
N ARG A 468 18.97 -11.36 -28.17
CA ARG A 468 17.70 -11.85 -27.60
C ARG A 468 16.53 -11.47 -28.49
N SER A 469 15.67 -12.44 -28.74
CA SER A 469 14.29 -12.16 -29.12
C SER A 469 13.44 -11.89 -27.87
N SER A 470 12.32 -11.16 -28.01
CA SER A 470 11.38 -10.96 -26.90
C SER A 470 10.80 -12.27 -26.36
N ALA A 471 10.88 -13.37 -27.12
CA ALA A 471 10.46 -14.69 -26.68
C ALA A 471 11.43 -15.32 -25.67
N GLU A 472 12.70 -14.93 -25.70
CA GLU A 472 13.79 -15.42 -24.83
C GLU A 472 14.02 -14.52 -23.62
N ASP A 473 13.32 -13.40 -23.53
CA ASP A 473 13.33 -12.55 -22.35
C ASP A 473 12.81 -13.33 -21.15
N ARG A 474 13.61 -13.33 -20.07
CA ARG A 474 13.37 -14.04 -18.83
C ARG A 474 13.82 -13.20 -17.65
N LEU A 475 12.87 -12.94 -16.76
CA LEU A 475 13.12 -12.39 -15.43
C LEU A 475 12.72 -13.46 -14.40
N ILE A 476 13.64 -13.73 -13.47
CA ILE A 476 13.45 -14.68 -12.39
C ILE A 476 13.26 -13.90 -11.09
N ILE A 477 12.22 -14.20 -10.34
CA ILE A 477 11.98 -13.63 -9.00
C ILE A 477 12.17 -14.74 -7.98
N LEU A 478 13.13 -14.53 -7.09
CA LEU A 478 13.45 -15.42 -5.98
C LEU A 478 12.89 -14.86 -4.68
N PHE A 479 12.44 -15.75 -3.80
CA PHE A 479 11.96 -15.38 -2.48
C PHE A 479 12.83 -16.00 -1.40
N SER A 480 13.28 -15.20 -0.46
CA SER A 480 13.99 -15.66 0.72
C SER A 480 13.52 -14.92 1.96
N THR A 481 13.74 -15.49 3.13
CA THR A 481 13.68 -14.74 4.39
C THR A 481 14.88 -13.79 4.51
N SER A 482 14.89 -12.90 5.51
CA SER A 482 16.01 -12.00 5.79
C SER A 482 17.32 -12.72 6.11
N ASP A 483 17.26 -13.93 6.66
CA ASP A 483 18.39 -14.83 6.91
C ASP A 483 18.69 -15.77 5.73
N GLY A 484 17.95 -15.65 4.62
CA GLY A 484 18.14 -16.38 3.37
C GLY A 484 17.63 -17.81 3.33
N GLN A 485 16.86 -18.23 4.34
CA GLN A 485 16.11 -19.48 4.27
C GLN A 485 14.96 -19.39 3.25
N LEU A 486 14.53 -20.56 2.78
CA LEU A 486 13.40 -20.67 1.87
C LEU A 486 12.10 -20.31 2.59
N THR A 487 11.33 -19.38 2.03
CA THR A 487 10.11 -18.87 2.66
C THR A 487 9.03 -19.95 2.69
N GLN A 488 8.64 -20.39 3.88
CA GLN A 488 7.48 -21.29 4.03
C GLN A 488 6.18 -20.51 3.91
N THR A 489 5.20 -21.08 3.24
CA THR A 489 3.89 -20.45 2.93
C THR A 489 3.14 -20.05 4.20
N GLU A 490 3.32 -20.81 5.28
CA GLU A 490 2.72 -20.55 6.58
C GLU A 490 3.23 -19.26 7.23
N HIS A 491 4.43 -18.78 6.88
CA HIS A 491 4.97 -17.53 7.39
C HIS A 491 4.57 -16.30 6.57
N VAL A 492 3.81 -16.47 5.48
CA VAL A 492 3.35 -15.37 4.60
C VAL A 492 1.94 -14.92 5.02
N PRO A 493 1.78 -13.76 5.68
CA PRO A 493 0.51 -13.38 6.34
C PRO A 493 -0.68 -13.20 5.39
N PHE A 494 -0.45 -12.85 4.13
CA PHE A 494 -1.51 -12.74 3.11
C PHE A 494 -1.88 -14.07 2.44
N LEU A 495 -1.13 -15.16 2.67
CA LEU A 495 -1.44 -16.51 2.18
C LEU A 495 -2.08 -17.42 3.26
N ARG A 496 -2.17 -16.96 4.52
CA ARG A 496 -2.84 -17.70 5.59
C ARG A 496 -4.37 -17.65 5.40
N ARG A 497 -4.97 -18.80 5.04
CA ARG A 497 -6.44 -18.96 5.00
C ARG A 497 -7.05 -19.53 6.27
N ASN A 498 -6.37 -20.45 6.92
CA ASN A 498 -7.03 -21.33 7.90
C ASN A 498 -6.90 -20.75 9.31
N THR A 499 -7.84 -19.89 9.68
CA THR A 499 -8.13 -19.59 11.08
C THR A 499 -9.48 -20.22 11.41
N THR A 500 -9.47 -21.41 12.02
CA THR A 500 -10.65 -21.93 12.72
C THR A 500 -10.93 -21.01 13.89
N PHE A 501 -12.06 -20.31 13.83
CA PHE A 501 -12.49 -19.41 14.88
C PHE A 501 -13.34 -20.16 15.90
N SER A 502 -13.10 -19.94 17.19
CA SER A 502 -14.02 -20.45 18.20
C SER A 502 -15.36 -19.70 18.11
N PRO A 503 -16.49 -20.34 18.50
CA PRO A 503 -17.79 -19.67 18.54
C PRO A 503 -17.76 -18.39 19.39
N GLU A 504 -17.08 -18.40 20.54
CA GLU A 504 -16.98 -17.21 21.40
C GLU A 504 -16.21 -16.07 20.72
N PHE A 505 -15.19 -16.39 19.93
CA PHE A 505 -14.46 -15.39 19.15
C PHE A 505 -15.38 -14.73 18.11
N LEU A 506 -16.16 -15.54 17.37
CA LEU A 506 -17.09 -15.03 16.36
C LEU A 506 -18.15 -14.11 16.99
N THR A 507 -18.73 -14.51 18.13
CA THR A 507 -19.68 -13.70 18.89
C THR A 507 -19.06 -12.37 19.30
N LYS A 508 -17.87 -12.38 19.92
CA LYS A 508 -17.19 -11.16 20.34
C LYS A 508 -16.89 -10.21 19.17
N ARG A 509 -16.54 -10.74 18.00
CA ARG A 509 -16.29 -9.93 16.80
C ARG A 509 -17.57 -9.29 16.27
N ARG A 510 -18.68 -10.04 16.22
CA ARG A 510 -19.98 -9.49 15.80
C ARG A 510 -20.53 -8.47 16.79
N ASP A 511 -20.34 -8.67 18.09
CA ASP A 511 -20.74 -7.70 19.13
C ASP A 511 -20.15 -6.30 18.91
N VAL A 512 -18.98 -6.18 18.27
CA VAL A 512 -18.39 -4.87 17.90
C VAL A 512 -19.27 -4.14 16.90
N VAL A 513 -19.73 -4.84 15.86
CA VAL A 513 -20.60 -4.27 14.81
C VAL A 513 -21.99 -3.98 15.36
N LEU A 514 -22.57 -4.93 16.11
CA LEU A 514 -23.88 -4.76 16.72
C LEU A 514 -23.90 -3.54 17.65
N ARG A 515 -22.84 -3.34 18.44
CA ARG A 515 -22.73 -2.18 19.33
C ARG A 515 -22.73 -0.86 18.56
N TYR A 516 -22.08 -0.82 17.39
CA TYR A 516 -22.09 0.36 16.53
C TYR A 516 -23.49 0.62 15.93
N ILE A 517 -24.12 -0.41 15.36
CA ILE A 517 -25.46 -0.30 14.74
C ILE A 517 -26.50 0.15 15.77
N LEU A 518 -26.55 -0.50 16.93
CA LEU A 518 -27.56 -0.21 17.95
C LEU A 518 -27.36 1.17 18.61
N ARG A 519 -26.11 1.64 18.75
CA ARG A 519 -25.84 3.03 19.21
C ARG A 519 -26.26 4.05 18.16
N SER A 520 -25.97 3.79 16.89
CA SER A 520 -26.38 4.66 15.78
C SER A 520 -27.90 4.80 15.70
N GLY A 521 -28.65 3.73 16.01
CA GLY A 521 -30.11 3.79 16.11
C GLY A 521 -30.66 4.68 17.22
N LYS A 522 -29.86 5.00 18.25
CA LYS A 522 -30.22 5.95 19.33
C LYS A 522 -29.95 7.39 18.94
N GLU A 523 -28.91 7.62 18.13
CA GLU A 523 -28.45 8.94 17.75
C GLU A 523 -29.07 9.36 16.41
N ALA A 524 -29.93 10.40 16.42
CA ALA A 524 -30.59 10.91 15.21
C ALA A 524 -29.65 11.48 14.12
N LYS A 525 -28.33 11.32 14.25
CA LYS A 525 -27.30 11.88 13.36
C LYS A 525 -26.95 10.97 12.17
N GLN A 526 -27.15 9.65 12.26
CA GLN A 526 -26.84 8.70 11.17
C GLN A 526 -28.00 7.72 10.98
N ALA A 527 -28.85 7.96 9.97
CA ALA A 527 -30.03 7.15 9.70
C ALA A 527 -29.63 5.82 9.02
N LEU A 528 -29.38 4.77 9.81
CA LEU A 528 -29.41 3.39 9.32
C LEU A 528 -30.87 2.99 9.06
N SER A 529 -31.08 2.11 8.08
CA SER A 529 -32.41 1.60 7.73
C SER A 529 -33.01 0.80 8.89
N SER A 530 -34.33 0.89 9.03
CA SER A 530 -35.09 0.16 10.05
C SER A 530 -34.88 -1.35 9.96
N LYS A 531 -34.68 -1.89 8.76
CA LYS A 531 -34.39 -3.32 8.53
C LYS A 531 -33.05 -3.75 9.15
N VAL A 532 -31.99 -2.95 8.99
CA VAL A 532 -30.68 -3.21 9.60
C VAL A 532 -30.73 -3.07 11.13
N LEU A 533 -31.46 -2.07 11.64
CA LEU A 533 -31.65 -1.89 13.08
C LEU A 533 -32.39 -3.06 13.73
N TYR A 534 -33.50 -3.51 13.11
CA TYR A 534 -34.25 -4.67 13.56
C TYR A 534 -33.38 -5.94 13.53
N ALA A 535 -32.69 -6.18 12.42
CA ALA A 535 -31.82 -7.35 12.27
C ALA A 535 -30.69 -7.40 13.31
N ALA A 536 -30.05 -6.25 13.59
CA ALA A 536 -29.02 -6.16 14.62
C ALA A 536 -29.57 -6.44 16.03
N ALA A 537 -30.76 -5.94 16.35
CA ALA A 537 -31.39 -6.19 17.65
C ALA A 537 -31.75 -7.68 17.83
N CYS A 538 -32.35 -8.30 16.82
CA CYS A 538 -32.64 -9.74 16.81
C CYS A 538 -31.37 -10.57 16.94
N CYS A 539 -30.31 -10.20 16.22
CA CYS A 539 -29.02 -10.87 16.31
C CYS A 539 -28.40 -10.78 17.70
N ALA A 540 -28.50 -9.61 18.36
CA ALA A 540 -28.04 -9.42 19.73
C ALA A 540 -28.75 -10.38 20.70
N ILE A 541 -30.07 -10.54 20.57
CA ILE A 541 -30.88 -11.47 21.38
C ILE A 541 -30.41 -12.93 21.20
N VAL A 542 -30.14 -13.34 19.95
CA VAL A 542 -29.79 -14.73 19.63
C VAL A 542 -28.39 -15.13 20.09
N GLN A 543 -27.37 -14.27 19.88
CA GLN A 543 -25.97 -14.69 20.06
C GLN A 543 -25.20 -13.97 21.16
N SER A 544 -25.61 -12.75 21.56
CA SER A 544 -24.77 -11.93 22.43
C SER A 544 -24.92 -12.34 23.90
N GLN A 545 -23.81 -12.34 24.62
CA GLN A 545 -23.79 -12.53 26.07
C GLN A 545 -23.66 -11.19 26.82
N CYS A 546 -23.64 -10.07 26.10
CA CYS A 546 -23.42 -8.75 26.66
C CYS A 546 -24.75 -8.07 27.03
N LEU A 547 -25.01 -7.92 28.33
CA LEU A 547 -26.24 -7.28 28.84
C LEU A 547 -26.41 -5.83 28.34
N ASP A 548 -25.32 -5.07 28.21
CA ASP A 548 -25.37 -3.72 27.66
C ASP A 548 -25.87 -3.71 26.20
N LEU A 549 -25.48 -4.73 25.42
CA LEU A 549 -25.92 -4.87 24.04
C LEU A 549 -27.41 -5.19 23.96
N LEU A 550 -27.90 -6.08 24.84
CA LEU A 550 -29.32 -6.41 24.96
C LEU A 550 -30.17 -5.21 25.42
N SER A 551 -29.64 -4.39 26.33
CA SER A 551 -30.30 -3.13 26.73
C SER A 551 -30.41 -2.16 25.55
N ASN A 552 -29.33 -2.02 24.75
CA ASN A 552 -29.38 -1.20 23.54
C ASN A 552 -30.37 -1.76 22.50
N ALA A 553 -30.44 -3.09 22.36
CA ALA A 553 -31.38 -3.75 21.46
C ALA A 553 -32.84 -3.47 21.87
N ARG A 554 -33.17 -3.55 23.16
CA ARG A 554 -34.49 -3.20 23.70
C ARG A 554 -34.91 -1.79 23.31
N GLU A 555 -34.07 -0.80 23.58
CA GLU A 555 -34.39 0.61 23.28
C GLU A 555 -34.62 0.85 21.78
N VAL A 556 -33.81 0.19 20.92
CA VAL A 556 -34.00 0.28 19.46
C VAL A 556 -35.32 -0.37 19.03
N LEU A 557 -35.68 -1.52 19.59
CA LEU A 557 -36.96 -2.18 19.30
C LEU A 557 -38.16 -1.35 19.77
N GLU A 558 -38.09 -0.73 20.96
CA GLU A 558 -39.12 0.19 21.46
C GLU A 558 -39.29 1.42 20.55
N SER A 559 -38.18 1.97 20.05
CA SER A 559 -38.17 3.07 19.08
C SER A 559 -38.78 2.66 17.75
N LEU A 560 -38.40 1.50 17.20
CA LEU A 560 -38.95 0.96 15.96
C LEU A 560 -40.46 0.69 16.07
N ALA A 561 -40.90 0.10 17.18
CA ALA A 561 -42.31 -0.15 17.45
C ALA A 561 -43.12 1.16 17.48
N SER A 562 -42.57 2.20 18.11
CA SER A 562 -43.21 3.51 18.23
C SER A 562 -43.27 4.28 16.91
N ASN A 563 -42.20 4.25 16.12
CA ASN A 563 -42.07 5.03 14.89
C ASN A 563 -42.83 4.41 13.70
N HIS A 564 -42.89 3.08 13.63
CA HIS A 564 -43.48 2.35 12.50
C HIS A 564 -44.84 1.71 12.86
N GLY A 565 -45.27 1.78 14.12
CA GLY A 565 -46.56 1.22 14.56
C GLY A 565 -46.62 -0.31 14.50
N VAL A 566 -45.48 -0.98 14.71
CA VAL A 566 -45.33 -2.45 14.58
C VAL A 566 -45.27 -3.11 15.96
N ASP A 567 -45.91 -4.27 16.12
CA ASP A 567 -45.84 -5.05 17.36
C ASP A 567 -44.53 -5.86 17.47
N LEU A 568 -43.69 -5.46 18.43
CA LEU A 568 -42.39 -6.07 18.76
C LEU A 568 -42.32 -6.55 20.22
N THR A 569 -43.47 -6.78 20.85
CA THR A 569 -43.56 -7.09 22.29
C THR A 569 -42.79 -8.37 22.67
N ASP A 570 -42.84 -9.40 21.82
CA ASP A 570 -42.12 -10.66 22.04
C ASP A 570 -40.60 -10.46 21.99
N GLU A 571 -40.10 -9.74 20.98
CA GLU A 571 -38.67 -9.43 20.86
C GLU A 571 -38.15 -8.60 22.04
N ILE A 572 -38.92 -7.59 22.48
CA ILE A 572 -38.57 -6.74 23.63
C ILE A 572 -38.48 -7.56 24.93
N ALA A 573 -39.39 -8.51 25.12
CA ALA A 573 -39.36 -9.42 26.27
C ALA A 573 -38.09 -10.29 26.27
N LYS A 574 -37.72 -10.80 25.09
CA LYS A 574 -36.53 -11.66 24.87
C LYS A 574 -35.20 -10.93 25.06
N CYS A 575 -35.16 -9.59 25.12
CA CYS A 575 -33.94 -8.86 25.52
C CYS A 575 -33.54 -9.05 26.99
N SER A 576 -34.38 -9.70 27.82
CA SER A 576 -34.08 -9.90 29.26
C SER A 576 -33.07 -11.02 29.52
N GLU A 577 -32.95 -11.99 28.62
CA GLU A 577 -32.09 -13.15 28.76
C GLU A 577 -31.32 -13.41 27.45
N PRO A 578 -30.02 -13.74 27.51
CA PRO A 578 -29.22 -14.03 26.32
C PRO A 578 -29.58 -15.41 25.73
N GLY A 579 -29.46 -15.55 24.41
CA GLY A 579 -29.56 -16.86 23.74
C GLY A 579 -30.99 -17.32 23.46
N SER A 580 -31.92 -16.41 23.22
CA SER A 580 -33.30 -16.72 22.81
C SER A 580 -33.42 -16.86 21.29
N PHE A 581 -34.55 -17.37 20.80
CA PHE A 581 -34.86 -17.48 19.37
C PHE A 581 -36.07 -16.62 19.01
N ILE A 582 -36.14 -16.12 17.77
CA ILE A 582 -37.26 -15.30 17.29
C ILE A 582 -37.89 -15.97 16.08
N ASP A 583 -39.18 -16.26 16.18
CA ASP A 583 -39.92 -16.91 15.12
C ASP A 583 -40.12 -15.98 13.91
N ALA A 584 -40.24 -16.58 12.73
CA ALA A 584 -40.53 -15.84 11.51
C ALA A 584 -41.89 -15.13 11.61
N LYS A 585 -41.95 -13.87 11.20
CA LYS A 585 -43.21 -13.11 11.17
C LYS A 585 -44.18 -13.70 10.13
N PRO A 586 -45.49 -13.79 10.44
CA PRO A 586 -46.48 -14.31 9.52
C PRO A 586 -46.78 -13.29 8.40
N ALA A 587 -47.33 -13.77 7.28
CA ALA A 587 -47.50 -12.99 6.06
C ALA A 587 -48.35 -11.73 6.27
N GLU A 588 -49.36 -11.78 7.14
CA GLU A 588 -50.26 -10.66 7.40
C GLU A 588 -49.54 -9.47 8.06
N LEU A 589 -48.61 -9.74 8.96
CA LEU A 589 -47.78 -8.73 9.64
C LEU A 589 -46.73 -8.14 8.69
N LEU A 590 -46.22 -8.97 7.78
CA LEU A 590 -45.31 -8.51 6.75
C LEU A 590 -46.03 -7.53 5.82
N ASP A 591 -47.20 -7.88 5.31
CA ASP A 591 -47.99 -7.07 4.36
C ASP A 591 -48.60 -5.80 4.96
N ALA A 592 -48.87 -5.79 6.27
CA ALA A 592 -49.34 -4.61 6.98
C ALA A 592 -48.23 -3.57 7.27
N ALA A 593 -46.97 -3.99 7.31
CA ALA A 593 -45.83 -3.12 7.58
C ALA A 593 -45.41 -2.36 6.31
N ASN A 594 -46.03 -1.19 6.07
CA ASN A 594 -45.68 -0.30 4.96
C ASN A 594 -44.20 0.18 4.98
N ASP A 595 -43.52 0.07 6.13
CA ASP A 595 -42.18 0.64 6.37
C ASP A 595 -41.01 -0.37 6.25
N ASN A 596 -41.21 -1.54 5.61
CA ASN A 596 -40.15 -2.49 5.23
C ASN A 596 -39.16 -2.88 6.36
N VAL A 597 -39.64 -2.90 7.61
CA VAL A 597 -38.84 -3.19 8.82
C VAL A 597 -38.38 -4.65 8.87
N PHE A 598 -39.19 -5.57 8.35
CA PHE A 598 -38.95 -7.00 8.40
C PHE A 598 -38.31 -7.54 7.11
N GLU A 599 -37.48 -8.56 7.26
CA GLU A 599 -36.90 -9.29 6.14
C GLU A 599 -37.87 -10.36 5.62
N ARG A 600 -38.01 -10.45 4.29
CA ARG A 600 -38.84 -11.44 3.60
C ARG A 600 -37.98 -12.28 2.67
N CYS A 601 -38.37 -13.53 2.48
CA CYS A 601 -37.73 -14.40 1.52
C CYS A 601 -38.09 -13.96 0.09
N GLU A 602 -37.09 -13.65 -0.74
CA GLU A 602 -37.31 -13.24 -2.14
C GLU A 602 -37.83 -14.41 -3.02
N ILE A 603 -37.61 -15.65 -2.58
CA ILE A 603 -38.04 -16.85 -3.31
C ILE A 603 -39.53 -17.15 -3.09
N CYS A 604 -40.03 -17.06 -1.84
CA CYS A 604 -41.39 -17.46 -1.50
C CYS A 604 -42.24 -16.41 -0.76
N GLY A 605 -41.68 -15.25 -0.41
CA GLY A 605 -42.36 -14.18 0.31
C GLY A 605 -42.52 -14.39 1.82
N SER A 606 -42.21 -15.58 2.35
CA SER A 606 -42.32 -15.90 3.78
C SER A 606 -41.34 -15.10 4.64
N GLY A 607 -41.71 -14.87 5.90
CA GLY A 607 -40.81 -14.24 6.88
C GLY A 607 -39.56 -15.06 7.17
N ILE A 608 -38.49 -14.37 7.57
CA ILE A 608 -37.22 -14.97 7.99
C ILE A 608 -37.11 -14.91 9.51
N GLY A 609 -36.87 -16.05 10.15
CA GLY A 609 -36.69 -16.16 11.60
C GLY A 609 -35.25 -15.90 12.04
N TRP A 610 -35.05 -15.85 13.35
CA TRP A 610 -33.73 -15.73 13.98
C TRP A 610 -33.47 -16.89 14.93
N ASP A 611 -32.78 -17.89 14.40
CA ASP A 611 -32.24 -19.06 15.08
C ASP A 611 -30.69 -19.06 15.09
N SER A 612 -30.09 -18.46 14.06
CA SER A 612 -28.65 -18.34 13.88
C SER A 612 -28.25 -16.93 13.47
N ALA A 613 -27.05 -16.53 13.88
CA ALA A 613 -26.41 -15.29 13.44
C ALA A 613 -25.57 -15.46 12.16
N GLN A 614 -25.37 -16.69 11.68
CA GLN A 614 -24.56 -17.01 10.50
C GLN A 614 -25.42 -17.40 9.31
N GLU A 615 -26.53 -18.06 9.60
CA GLU A 615 -27.46 -18.60 8.63
C GLU A 615 -28.84 -17.96 8.87
N ALA A 616 -29.59 -17.77 7.80
CA ALA A 616 -30.95 -17.28 7.81
C ALA A 616 -31.85 -18.34 7.17
N GLN A 617 -32.89 -18.76 7.87
CA GLN A 617 -33.88 -19.70 7.34
C GLN A 617 -35.26 -19.05 7.31
N CYS A 618 -35.93 -19.08 6.16
CA CYS A 618 -37.31 -18.63 6.06
C CYS A 618 -38.30 -19.69 6.56
N ALA A 619 -39.53 -19.29 6.89
CA ALA A 619 -40.57 -20.21 7.37
C ALA A 619 -40.90 -21.37 6.41
N SER A 620 -40.60 -21.22 5.10
CA SER A 620 -40.77 -22.28 4.09
C SER A 620 -39.54 -23.17 3.90
N GLY A 621 -38.42 -22.89 4.57
CA GLY A 621 -37.23 -23.73 4.58
C GLY A 621 -36.08 -23.34 3.65
N HIS A 622 -36.17 -22.22 2.89
CA HIS A 622 -35.00 -21.69 2.17
C HIS A 622 -33.96 -21.15 3.14
N VAL A 623 -32.69 -21.46 2.91
CA VAL A 623 -31.54 -21.10 3.76
C VAL A 623 -30.59 -20.18 3.00
N PHE A 624 -30.10 -19.14 3.68
CA PHE A 624 -29.19 -18.13 3.16
C PHE A 624 -28.06 -17.86 4.17
N VAL A 625 -26.94 -17.32 3.70
CA VAL A 625 -25.88 -16.79 4.57
C VAL A 625 -26.27 -15.40 5.05
N ARG A 626 -26.03 -15.08 6.33
CA ARG A 626 -26.16 -13.72 6.86
C ARG A 626 -24.89 -12.92 6.63
N CYS A 627 -25.04 -11.69 6.15
CA CYS A 627 -23.93 -10.76 6.03
C CYS A 627 -23.37 -10.44 7.42
N ASN A 628 -22.07 -10.66 7.64
CA ASN A 628 -21.45 -10.38 8.94
C ASN A 628 -21.40 -8.89 9.33
N LEU A 629 -21.75 -7.97 8.42
CA LEU A 629 -21.85 -6.52 8.71
C LEU A 629 -23.29 -6.05 8.93
N THR A 630 -24.19 -6.29 7.99
CA THR A 630 -25.60 -5.83 8.09
C THR A 630 -26.49 -6.81 8.85
N VAL A 631 -26.03 -8.05 9.01
CA VAL A 631 -26.76 -9.19 9.59
C VAL A 631 -28.00 -9.64 8.80
N LEU A 632 -28.26 -9.02 7.65
CA LEU A 632 -29.31 -9.40 6.71
C LEU A 632 -28.92 -10.67 5.94
N ALA A 633 -29.92 -11.41 5.48
CA ALA A 633 -29.76 -12.55 4.60
C ALA A 633 -29.29 -12.08 3.21
N ILE A 634 -28.29 -12.77 2.67
CA ILE A 634 -27.79 -12.55 1.30
C ILE A 634 -28.61 -13.47 0.39
N GLN A 635 -29.62 -12.91 -0.28
CA GLN A 635 -30.61 -13.70 -1.03
C GLN A 635 -30.38 -13.70 -2.55
N GLU A 636 -29.76 -12.65 -3.10
CA GLU A 636 -29.50 -12.53 -4.54
C GLU A 636 -28.09 -13.06 -4.89
N PRO A 637 -27.92 -13.85 -5.96
CA PRO A 637 -26.59 -14.27 -6.41
C PRO A 637 -25.82 -13.09 -7.01
N GLY A 638 -24.55 -12.96 -6.63
CA GLY A 638 -23.64 -11.99 -7.25
C GLY A 638 -23.69 -10.58 -6.65
N ILE A 639 -24.40 -10.36 -5.54
CA ILE A 639 -24.37 -9.10 -4.76
C ILE A 639 -23.40 -9.18 -3.56
N SER A 640 -22.51 -10.15 -3.57
CA SER A 640 -21.59 -10.44 -2.45
C SER A 640 -20.18 -9.96 -2.72
N LYS A 641 -19.47 -9.62 -1.65
CA LYS A 641 -18.02 -9.51 -1.58
C LYS A 641 -17.49 -10.49 -0.53
N PHE A 642 -16.26 -10.96 -0.72
CA PHE A 642 -15.66 -11.99 0.13
C PHE A 642 -14.42 -11.47 0.84
N CYS A 643 -14.15 -11.98 2.04
CA CYS A 643 -12.87 -11.77 2.70
C CYS A 643 -11.75 -12.53 1.99
N SER A 644 -10.63 -11.88 1.63
CA SER A 644 -9.50 -12.53 0.96
C SER A 644 -8.76 -13.59 1.78
N ARG A 645 -8.95 -13.60 3.11
CA ARG A 645 -8.32 -14.55 4.03
C ARG A 645 -9.24 -15.71 4.44
N CYS A 646 -10.35 -15.42 5.12
CA CYS A 646 -11.26 -16.45 5.64
C CYS A 646 -12.48 -16.74 4.73
N ASP A 647 -12.56 -16.15 3.54
CA ASP A 647 -13.65 -16.32 2.56
C ASP A 647 -15.07 -16.04 3.08
N SER A 648 -15.21 -15.43 4.26
CA SER A 648 -16.51 -15.03 4.79
C SER A 648 -17.21 -14.04 3.86
N GLU A 649 -18.52 -14.24 3.69
CA GLU A 649 -19.36 -13.52 2.76
C GLU A 649 -20.00 -12.28 3.39
N TYR A 650 -20.09 -11.21 2.60
CA TYR A 650 -20.64 -9.92 2.96
C TYR A 650 -21.42 -9.35 1.77
N LEU A 651 -22.41 -8.51 2.01
CA LEU A 651 -23.06 -7.75 0.93
C LEU A 651 -22.10 -6.71 0.34
N ASP A 652 -22.08 -6.58 -0.98
CA ASP A 652 -21.37 -5.50 -1.70
C ASP A 652 -22.27 -4.27 -1.87
N GLU A 653 -21.90 -3.21 -1.19
CA GLU A 653 -22.57 -1.91 -1.17
C GLU A 653 -22.76 -1.26 -2.55
N ASP A 654 -21.96 -1.64 -3.53
CA ASP A 654 -22.05 -1.10 -4.90
C ASP A 654 -23.01 -1.90 -5.78
N LEU A 655 -23.32 -3.15 -5.41
CA LEU A 655 -24.21 -4.05 -6.16
C LEU A 655 -25.63 -4.03 -5.60
N ILE A 656 -25.81 -3.57 -4.36
CA ILE A 656 -27.13 -3.38 -3.73
C ILE A 656 -27.86 -2.19 -4.36
N GLY A 657 -29.08 -2.41 -4.84
CA GLY A 657 -30.00 -1.35 -5.32
C GLY A 657 -30.28 -1.33 -6.82
N THR A 658 -29.73 -2.27 -7.60
CA THR A 658 -30.07 -2.47 -9.02
C THR A 658 -31.44 -3.11 -9.25
N THR A 659 -32.00 -3.80 -8.24
CA THR A 659 -33.13 -4.72 -8.43
C THR A 659 -34.35 -4.46 -7.53
N SER A 660 -34.25 -3.94 -6.30
CA SER A 660 -35.44 -3.65 -5.47
C SER A 660 -35.21 -2.81 -4.19
N GLU A 661 -34.01 -2.82 -3.59
CA GLU A 661 -33.78 -2.29 -2.22
C GLU A 661 -32.93 -1.00 -2.16
N ARG A 662 -33.39 0.10 -2.76
CA ARG A 662 -32.66 1.38 -2.77
C ARG A 662 -32.42 2.00 -1.37
N GLU A 663 -33.25 1.65 -0.38
CA GLU A 663 -33.16 2.18 0.99
C GLU A 663 -32.04 1.54 1.82
N LEU A 664 -31.56 0.35 1.43
CA LEU A 664 -30.51 -0.36 2.14
C LEU A 664 -29.11 0.08 1.74
N GLN A 665 -28.94 0.54 0.50
CA GLN A 665 -27.63 0.95 -0.05
C GLN A 665 -26.90 1.98 0.83
N PRO A 666 -27.55 3.05 1.36
CA PRO A 666 -26.89 4.01 2.25
C PRO A 666 -26.37 3.39 3.55
N SER A 667 -27.12 2.44 4.13
CA SER A 667 -26.72 1.73 5.35
C SER A 667 -25.51 0.83 5.09
N CYS A 668 -25.53 0.08 3.99
CA CYS A 668 -24.42 -0.78 3.57
C CYS A 668 -23.14 0.02 3.28
N LYS A 669 -23.27 1.19 2.63
CA LYS A 669 -22.15 2.12 2.38
C LYS A 669 -21.58 2.69 3.68
N THR A 670 -22.44 3.09 4.62
CA THR A 670 -22.03 3.60 5.93
C THR A 670 -21.27 2.53 6.71
N LEU A 671 -21.83 1.32 6.83
CA LEU A 671 -21.19 0.22 7.55
C LEU A 671 -19.90 -0.24 6.88
N SER A 672 -19.86 -0.33 5.55
CA SER A 672 -18.63 -0.71 4.82
C SER A 672 -17.55 0.36 4.86
N GLY A 673 -17.92 1.64 5.01
CA GLY A 673 -16.97 2.74 5.19
C GLY A 673 -16.28 2.71 6.55
N ILE A 674 -16.98 2.24 7.59
CA ILE A 674 -16.49 2.13 8.97
C ILE A 674 -15.74 0.81 9.16
N PHE A 675 -16.37 -0.30 8.80
CA PHE A 675 -15.80 -1.64 8.86
C PHE A 675 -15.26 -2.03 7.49
N ASP A 676 -14.18 -1.38 7.10
CA ASP A 676 -13.55 -1.52 5.78
C ASP A 676 -12.71 -2.79 5.57
N THR A 677 -12.66 -3.67 6.58
CA THR A 677 -12.05 -5.02 6.55
C THR A 677 -12.98 -6.04 7.20
N CYS A 678 -12.75 -7.32 6.88
CA CYS A 678 -13.44 -8.45 7.49
C CYS A 678 -13.35 -8.37 9.02
N ILE A 679 -14.49 -8.34 9.69
CA ILE A 679 -14.57 -8.19 11.15
C ILE A 679 -14.03 -9.41 11.91
N LEU A 680 -13.92 -10.56 11.23
CA LEU A 680 -13.47 -11.80 11.83
C LEU A 680 -11.94 -11.89 11.86
N CYS A 681 -11.28 -11.53 10.75
CA CYS A 681 -9.85 -11.79 10.55
C CYS A 681 -9.03 -10.55 10.11
N ASN A 682 -9.67 -9.39 10.01
CA ASN A 682 -9.12 -8.14 9.44
C ASN A 682 -8.57 -8.29 8.00
N GLY A 683 -9.03 -9.31 7.27
CA GLY A 683 -8.69 -9.51 5.86
C GLY A 683 -9.39 -8.46 5.00
N LYS A 684 -8.74 -8.06 3.90
CA LYS A 684 -9.35 -7.14 2.95
C LYS A 684 -10.43 -7.83 2.13
N PHE A 685 -11.40 -7.05 1.67
CA PHE A 685 -12.44 -7.58 0.80
C PHE A 685 -11.93 -7.72 -0.64
N ARG A 686 -12.52 -8.68 -1.34
CA ARG A 686 -12.44 -8.90 -2.79
C ARG A 686 -13.87 -9.07 -3.31
N PRO A 687 -14.11 -8.75 -4.59
CA PRO A 687 -15.34 -9.16 -5.26
C PRO A 687 -15.57 -10.68 -5.15
#